data_AF-A0A846PHY1-F1
#
_entry.id   AF-A0A846PHY1-F1
#
_cell.length_a   1.000
_cell.length_b   1.000
_cell.length_c   1.000
_cell.angle_alpha   90.00
_cell.angle_beta   90.00
_cell.angle_gamma   90.00
#
_symmetry.space_group_name_H-M   'P 1'
#
loop_
_entity.id
_entity.type
_entity.pdbx_description
1 polymer ?
#
loop_
_entity_poly.entity_id
_entity_poly.type
_entity_poly.pdbx_seq_one_letter_code
_entity_poly.pdbx_strand_id
1 'polypeptide(L)'
;MNKGIIKIGLFSILFLAFITILALYVMPTTAIVEPGELGYGCGGNPCPAWVNLTKGDMFFTDNNQIFIVINYSCYSPSVCNENMNVTANFSEVGGSSTRIGVFKQNGTSGTDTWAIFELNDTVNFSAVSGPIMMEPKNITFNASDGNTSTGLFNDTLSTPVVLTNMSTLPGCPPPGEPLPPKMLLMNGTLVNISECWDNCTVEDRAQYFNSTHYVICGPTFGGDTTNFTAVADTGNFSNFNLVIEVPGVAKINYTTNVSMDDPQKSQALFEFAVKNIMAGPRIGINDTEWDGSDPNKPNLTLSAVLTLYNVSNRFGINGRPQIFRYNHGSTSGVPCPIGVCSDFVWDGENLTFAVTSFSDYGLTDSINVTLQTPSNLDYYNSLNVNFTYMPEWNSSITMDNCTLYGNFTGSWLPSGNNSTRALVNGTTNWINNTVGSDGAYIWNIYCYDITNQYDYYSSNRTVIVDTITDCGASTPCNCGDTLNASRTFSALDSLTDCSEDGLIINGTDIILDCAGYVINGTGGSGTTGVKINYSSNNTTVKNCIIHNFGTGIFGNASLDMNLTNNTIYGLSNYNGAGILISDASQTIGVSANITNNNITSETGSGVFCSVGTANVINNSISGYDYGIESGFSGSWGQIQGNNITTNYGLSGSVVFINSGSPNITENNVTGGYNGVYLYTAGSPKVWHNNIYGQSNYKIYSLNAINISYNNEGNYWGHNSCHVFVPGTDSNAENVNDAYAFNATNGWLAGSPVNCSPIWTNNSTNTTLAGIVTLYSLKWIDNNGLSGYIFSFDNCTGGSNLVNDTWVSMTGLTNWSNVTKTPNYTAGCNVAWKVYTNDSADNWNSTDTMNYTTKNASGFYCTQNSQCAGGYCVHNLCRAASTFCGDGYCDTGESCVADNSWCADGYACTNGCVVTGGTPGGSTGGSTGGTYATAYVRLAVGKINITMTSLTTSGKMIASIARYEDVAIRGMNITVVNNVGNIKIMISKLPALPSTVSYDIDGKAYHYINIERINITDPDINTVNIEFAVNKTWLTDNNIDASNITLYRWANNRWNDLSATKIAESATEAFYKADSPGLSVFIIGTTGGAPPEPEQEEEGCEESWSCAEWSECANEIQVRTCTDSNNCGTTVNKPAISQSCALGEAAVTGTTVTSILIPVIVIIAVIIICVLIFLQRTTITSFLQRLTKRSRKKSTKILSEIKEPFKLIAEEKKED
;
A
#
# COMPACT_ATOMS: atom_id res chain seq x y z
N MET A 1 -24.05 -35.23 -61.45
CA MET A 1 -24.90 -35.96 -62.42
C MET A 1 -26.32 -36.02 -61.89
N ASN A 2 -27.26 -35.90 -62.81
CA ASN A 2 -28.68 -35.68 -62.58
C ASN A 2 -29.41 -36.98 -62.20
N LYS A 3 -30.45 -36.86 -61.37
CA LYS A 3 -31.63 -37.74 -61.18
C LYS A 3 -31.47 -39.18 -60.66
N GLY A 4 -32.24 -39.48 -59.61
CA GLY A 4 -33.19 -40.61 -59.67
C GLY A 4 -33.34 -41.50 -58.42
N ILE A 5 -34.56 -41.50 -57.87
CA ILE A 5 -35.36 -42.72 -57.56
C ILE A 5 -35.12 -43.45 -56.20
N ILE A 6 -36.20 -43.37 -55.38
CA ILE A 6 -36.86 -44.42 -54.56
C ILE A 6 -36.22 -44.91 -53.23
N LYS A 7 -37.02 -44.73 -52.16
CA LYS A 7 -37.16 -45.44 -50.86
C LYS A 7 -35.92 -46.15 -50.26
N ILE A 8 -35.58 -45.76 -49.01
CA ILE A 8 -35.70 -46.53 -47.75
C ILE A 8 -34.93 -45.77 -46.65
N GLY A 9 -35.45 -45.75 -45.42
CA GLY A 9 -34.61 -45.73 -44.23
C GLY A 9 -34.76 -44.56 -43.26
N LEU A 10 -35.64 -44.76 -42.27
CA LEU A 10 -35.45 -44.50 -40.84
C LEU A 10 -35.13 -43.07 -40.30
N PHE A 11 -35.95 -42.73 -39.31
CA PHE A 11 -35.72 -41.82 -38.17
C PHE A 11 -35.79 -40.30 -38.39
N SER A 12 -37.05 -39.89 -38.59
CA SER A 12 -37.65 -38.63 -38.15
C SER A 12 -37.26 -38.27 -36.70
N ILE A 13 -36.63 -37.12 -36.48
CA ILE A 13 -37.25 -35.81 -36.16
C ILE A 13 -37.72 -35.73 -34.69
N LEU A 14 -36.82 -35.24 -33.84
CA LEU A 14 -37.17 -34.20 -32.86
C LEU A 14 -37.18 -32.89 -33.63
N PHE A 15 -38.34 -32.24 -33.78
CA PHE A 15 -38.52 -30.85 -33.38
C PHE A 15 -39.92 -30.41 -33.78
N LEU A 16 -40.58 -29.82 -32.79
CA LEU A 16 -41.62 -28.83 -32.96
C LEU A 16 -42.95 -29.36 -33.52
N ALA A 17 -44.07 -29.00 -32.94
CA ALA A 17 -44.30 -27.83 -32.14
C ALA A 17 -45.71 -27.98 -31.60
N PHE A 18 -45.94 -27.39 -30.43
CA PHE A 18 -47.21 -26.74 -30.14
C PHE A 18 -48.39 -27.72 -30.11
N ILE A 19 -48.83 -28.11 -28.92
CA ILE A 19 -49.69 -27.19 -28.18
C ILE A 19 -49.62 -27.59 -26.70
N THR A 20 -49.09 -26.64 -25.94
CA THR A 20 -49.56 -26.21 -24.63
C THR A 20 -50.83 -26.86 -24.07
N ILE A 21 -50.80 -27.07 -22.75
CA ILE A 21 -51.91 -26.98 -21.78
C ILE A 21 -52.30 -28.30 -21.11
N LEU A 22 -52.21 -28.21 -19.78
CA LEU A 22 -52.89 -28.99 -18.75
C LEU A 22 -52.23 -30.30 -18.28
N ALA A 23 -51.62 -30.13 -17.11
CA ALA A 23 -51.75 -31.00 -15.96
C ALA A 23 -50.98 -32.33 -15.95
N LEU A 24 -50.61 -32.67 -14.71
CA LEU A 24 -50.25 -34.01 -14.24
C LEU A 24 -48.85 -34.50 -14.61
N TYR A 25 -47.91 -34.17 -13.73
CA TYR A 25 -46.86 -35.10 -13.32
C TYR A 25 -47.54 -36.37 -12.78
N VAL A 26 -47.60 -37.39 -13.63
CA VAL A 26 -47.81 -38.78 -13.25
C VAL A 26 -46.53 -39.49 -13.68
N MET A 27 -45.78 -39.99 -12.69
CA MET A 27 -44.83 -41.08 -12.91
C MET A 27 -45.60 -42.27 -13.51
N PRO A 28 -45.05 -42.99 -14.50
CA PRO A 28 -44.45 -44.27 -14.09
C PRO A 28 -43.29 -44.73 -15.00
N THR A 29 -42.33 -45.45 -14.43
CA THR A 29 -41.92 -46.71 -15.07
C THR A 29 -41.85 -47.79 -14.01
N THR A 30 -42.77 -48.73 -14.18
CA THR A 30 -42.93 -49.98 -13.47
C THR A 30 -41.81 -50.94 -13.88
N ALA A 31 -41.01 -51.39 -12.91
CA ALA A 31 -40.36 -52.69 -13.00
C ALA A 31 -41.42 -53.78 -12.76
N ILE A 32 -41.41 -54.77 -13.64
CA ILE A 32 -42.32 -55.92 -13.66
C ILE A 32 -41.86 -56.88 -12.55
N VAL A 33 -42.77 -57.24 -11.64
CA VAL A 33 -42.66 -58.42 -10.77
C VAL A 33 -43.59 -59.47 -11.37
N GLU A 34 -43.07 -60.65 -11.74
CA GLU A 34 -43.90 -61.84 -11.85
C GLU A 34 -43.99 -62.50 -10.47
N PRO A 35 -45.21 -62.81 -9.96
CA PRO A 35 -45.40 -63.84 -8.97
C PRO A 35 -46.00 -65.06 -9.64
N GLY A 36 -45.13 -66.02 -9.99
CA GLY A 36 -45.49 -67.40 -10.24
C GLY A 36 -44.87 -68.28 -9.16
N GLU A 37 -45.71 -69.06 -8.50
CA GLU A 37 -45.40 -70.15 -7.55
C GLU A 37 -45.14 -69.77 -6.08
N LEU A 38 -46.20 -69.78 -5.27
CA LEU A 38 -46.36 -70.72 -4.15
C LEU A 38 -47.86 -70.81 -3.81
N GLY A 39 -48.47 -71.96 -4.11
CA GLY A 39 -49.89 -72.20 -3.91
C GLY A 39 -50.25 -72.55 -2.47
N TYR A 40 -51.33 -71.96 -1.97
CA TYR A 40 -52.19 -72.56 -0.94
C TYR A 40 -53.66 -72.29 -1.32
N GLY A 41 -54.44 -73.36 -1.40
CA GLY A 41 -55.81 -73.32 -1.89
C GLY A 41 -56.79 -72.76 -0.86
N CYS A 42 -57.62 -71.82 -1.30
CA CYS A 42 -58.90 -71.53 -0.68
C CYS A 42 -59.98 -72.27 -1.47
N GLY A 43 -60.48 -73.37 -0.91
CA GLY A 43 -61.60 -74.11 -1.49
C GLY A 43 -62.89 -73.30 -1.40
N GLY A 44 -63.45 -72.92 -2.55
CA GLY A 44 -64.89 -72.75 -2.74
C GLY A 44 -65.59 -71.48 -2.21
N ASN A 45 -64.88 -70.40 -1.87
CA ASN A 45 -65.49 -69.08 -1.61
C ASN A 45 -64.50 -67.98 -2.07
N PRO A 46 -64.89 -66.91 -2.79
CA PRO A 46 -63.93 -65.91 -3.26
C PRO A 46 -63.30 -65.15 -2.07
N CYS A 47 -62.01 -65.39 -1.82
CA CYS A 47 -61.19 -64.67 -0.85
C CYS A 47 -60.69 -63.33 -1.43
N PRO A 48 -60.53 -62.29 -0.60
CA PRO A 48 -59.91 -61.04 -0.98
C PRO A 48 -58.45 -60.93 -0.54
N ALA A 49 -57.61 -60.40 -1.42
CA ALA A 49 -56.36 -59.67 -1.16
C ALA A 49 -56.10 -58.89 -2.47
N TRP A 50 -55.58 -57.66 -2.52
CA TRP A 50 -54.40 -57.15 -1.83
C TRP A 50 -54.59 -55.68 -1.43
N VAL A 51 -54.62 -55.38 -0.13
CA VAL A 51 -54.12 -54.08 0.30
C VAL A 51 -52.61 -54.10 0.09
N ASN A 52 -52.11 -53.30 -0.86
CA ASN A 52 -50.67 -53.14 -1.05
C ASN A 52 -50.13 -52.15 0.00
N LEU A 53 -50.11 -52.59 1.26
CA LEU A 53 -49.25 -52.06 2.31
C LEU A 53 -47.83 -52.52 1.99
N THR A 54 -47.08 -51.75 1.22
CA THR A 54 -45.83 -52.29 0.64
C THR A 54 -44.75 -52.52 1.71
N LYS A 55 -44.84 -52.01 2.95
CA LYS A 55 -43.79 -52.19 4.00
C LYS A 55 -44.33 -51.96 5.43
N GLY A 56 -44.61 -53.03 6.20
CA GLY A 56 -44.83 -53.08 7.66
C GLY A 56 -44.98 -51.73 8.40
N ASP A 57 -46.22 -51.27 8.59
CA ASP A 57 -46.46 -49.84 8.71
C ASP A 57 -46.51 -49.29 10.14
N MET A 58 -45.37 -48.76 10.59
CA MET A 58 -45.34 -47.58 11.45
C MET A 58 -45.50 -46.34 10.58
N PHE A 59 -46.50 -45.49 10.84
CA PHE A 59 -46.74 -44.27 10.08
C PHE A 59 -46.14 -43.08 10.81
N PHE A 60 -45.13 -42.47 10.18
CA PHE A 60 -44.56 -41.20 10.60
C PHE A 60 -45.25 -40.11 9.79
N THR A 61 -45.97 -39.20 10.45
CA THR A 61 -46.65 -38.11 9.75
C THR A 61 -46.02 -36.77 10.14
N ASP A 62 -45.74 -35.94 9.15
CA ASP A 62 -45.52 -34.51 9.30
C ASP A 62 -46.80 -33.79 8.86
N ASN A 63 -47.32 -32.85 9.66
CA ASN A 63 -48.56 -32.10 9.38
C ASN A 63 -49.89 -32.89 9.36
N ASN A 64 -50.00 -33.99 10.12
CA ASN A 64 -51.27 -34.70 10.40
C ASN A 64 -51.95 -35.40 9.21
N GLN A 65 -51.29 -35.64 8.07
CA GLN A 65 -51.89 -36.31 6.90
C GLN A 65 -51.42 -37.76 6.75
N ILE A 66 -52.35 -38.66 6.43
CA ILE A 66 -52.07 -40.06 6.08
C ILE A 66 -52.59 -40.31 4.65
N PHE A 67 -51.75 -40.95 3.83
CA PHE A 67 -52.04 -41.33 2.44
C PHE A 67 -52.03 -42.86 2.30
N ILE A 68 -53.16 -43.46 1.90
CA ILE A 68 -53.31 -44.92 1.76
C ILE A 68 -53.76 -45.26 0.34
N VAL A 69 -53.13 -46.25 -0.29
CA VAL A 69 -53.54 -46.78 -1.60
C VAL A 69 -53.89 -48.26 -1.48
N ILE A 70 -55.05 -48.65 -2.01
CA ILE A 70 -55.60 -50.01 -1.91
C ILE A 70 -55.85 -50.57 -3.31
N ASN A 71 -55.54 -51.85 -3.53
CA ASN A 71 -55.71 -52.54 -4.80
C ASN A 71 -56.62 -53.78 -4.67
N TYR A 72 -57.90 -53.65 -4.98
CA TYR A 72 -58.82 -54.79 -4.96
C TYR A 72 -58.68 -55.64 -6.21
N SER A 73 -58.65 -56.97 -6.05
CA SER A 73 -58.71 -57.94 -7.15
C SER A 73 -60.00 -58.77 -7.05
N CYS A 74 -60.71 -58.91 -8.16
CA CYS A 74 -62.02 -59.56 -8.28
C CYS A 74 -61.98 -60.68 -9.33
N TYR A 75 -62.57 -61.82 -9.00
CA TYR A 75 -62.73 -62.98 -9.87
C TYR A 75 -64.17 -63.09 -10.39
N SER A 76 -64.37 -63.62 -11.60
CA SER A 76 -65.68 -63.79 -12.23
C SER A 76 -66.67 -64.58 -11.33
N PRO A 77 -67.94 -64.16 -11.17
CA PRO A 77 -68.65 -63.13 -11.95
C PRO A 77 -68.47 -61.68 -11.47
N SER A 78 -67.69 -61.44 -10.40
CA SER A 78 -67.50 -60.10 -9.84
C SER A 78 -66.50 -59.27 -10.65
N VAL A 79 -66.82 -58.00 -10.91
CA VAL A 79 -65.97 -57.09 -11.70
C VAL A 79 -65.54 -55.91 -10.84
N CYS A 80 -64.24 -55.82 -10.57
CA CYS A 80 -63.60 -54.68 -9.92
C CYS A 80 -63.51 -53.51 -10.91
N ASN A 81 -64.21 -52.41 -10.60
CA ASN A 81 -64.20 -51.21 -11.42
C ASN A 81 -64.53 -49.96 -10.57
N GLU A 82 -64.62 -48.81 -11.21
CA GLU A 82 -64.90 -47.52 -10.58
C GLU A 82 -66.23 -47.46 -9.79
N ASN A 83 -67.16 -48.38 -10.04
CA ASN A 83 -68.46 -48.43 -9.36
C ASN A 83 -68.44 -49.15 -8.01
N MET A 84 -67.28 -49.67 -7.57
CA MET A 84 -67.15 -50.22 -6.22
C MET A 84 -67.17 -49.11 -5.18
N ASN A 85 -67.90 -49.33 -4.09
CA ASN A 85 -67.87 -48.47 -2.93
C ASN A 85 -66.79 -48.98 -1.95
N VAL A 86 -65.62 -48.34 -1.99
CA VAL A 86 -64.51 -48.60 -1.06
C VAL A 86 -64.48 -47.53 0.02
N THR A 87 -64.39 -47.93 1.27
CA THR A 87 -64.35 -47.02 2.42
C THR A 87 -63.31 -47.43 3.46
N ALA A 88 -62.83 -46.48 4.27
CA ALA A 88 -61.91 -46.72 5.37
C ALA A 88 -62.34 -45.92 6.61
N ASN A 89 -62.30 -46.54 7.79
CA ASN A 89 -62.59 -45.89 9.06
C ASN A 89 -61.29 -45.50 9.78
N PHE A 90 -61.05 -44.20 9.96
CA PHE A 90 -59.88 -43.64 10.63
C PHE A 90 -60.16 -43.17 12.07
N SER A 91 -61.34 -43.47 12.63
CA SER A 91 -61.73 -42.97 13.95
C SER A 91 -60.84 -43.44 15.11
N GLU A 92 -60.31 -44.66 15.04
CA GLU A 92 -59.40 -45.19 16.08
C GLU A 92 -58.03 -44.47 16.09
N VAL A 93 -57.69 -43.78 15.00
CA VAL A 93 -56.47 -42.98 14.86
C VAL A 93 -56.76 -41.47 14.88
N GLY A 94 -57.94 -41.05 15.35
CA GLY A 94 -58.34 -39.65 15.47
C GLY A 94 -58.64 -38.95 14.14
N GLY A 95 -58.72 -39.70 13.03
CA GLY A 95 -59.20 -39.20 11.74
C GLY A 95 -60.72 -39.23 11.62
N SER A 96 -61.23 -39.10 10.39
CA SER A 96 -62.69 -39.12 10.18
C SER A 96 -63.28 -40.53 10.35
N SER A 97 -64.57 -40.61 10.68
CA SER A 97 -65.24 -41.89 10.95
C SER A 97 -65.35 -42.80 9.74
N THR A 98 -65.49 -42.28 8.52
CA THR A 98 -65.46 -43.09 7.29
C THR A 98 -65.09 -42.22 6.09
N ARG A 99 -64.00 -42.56 5.39
CA ARG A 99 -63.61 -41.97 4.10
C ARG A 99 -63.97 -42.88 2.97
N ILE A 100 -64.43 -42.31 1.86
CA ILE A 100 -64.67 -43.04 0.61
C ILE A 100 -63.39 -42.95 -0.23
N GLY A 101 -62.95 -44.09 -0.75
CA GLY A 101 -61.79 -44.21 -1.61
C GLY A 101 -62.05 -43.58 -2.97
N VAL A 102 -61.09 -42.80 -3.45
CA VAL A 102 -61.12 -42.20 -4.78
C VAL A 102 -60.56 -43.23 -5.76
N PHE A 103 -61.40 -43.70 -6.67
CA PHE A 103 -60.96 -44.59 -7.75
C PHE A 103 -59.86 -43.93 -8.58
N LYS A 104 -58.82 -44.70 -8.91
CA LYS A 104 -57.69 -44.23 -9.72
C LYS A 104 -57.60 -44.92 -11.07
N GLN A 105 -57.66 -46.24 -11.06
CA GLN A 105 -57.60 -47.04 -12.29
C GLN A 105 -58.06 -48.47 -12.02
N ASN A 106 -58.49 -49.17 -13.07
CA ASN A 106 -58.75 -50.59 -13.06
C ASN A 106 -58.10 -51.26 -14.27
N GLY A 107 -57.98 -52.58 -14.21
CA GLY A 107 -57.50 -53.39 -15.31
C GLY A 107 -58.05 -54.80 -15.26
N THR A 108 -57.76 -55.55 -16.32
CA THR A 108 -58.15 -56.96 -16.47
C THR A 108 -56.90 -57.82 -16.63
N SER A 109 -56.92 -58.99 -16.00
CA SER A 109 -55.91 -60.04 -16.18
C SER A 109 -56.65 -61.36 -16.39
N GLY A 110 -56.79 -61.78 -17.65
CA GLY A 110 -57.64 -62.93 -17.99
C GLY A 110 -59.13 -62.67 -17.77
N THR A 111 -59.82 -63.57 -17.07
CA THR A 111 -61.23 -63.39 -16.65
C THR A 111 -61.39 -62.57 -15.36
N ASP A 112 -60.28 -62.18 -14.75
CA ASP A 112 -60.24 -61.48 -13.46
C ASP A 112 -59.96 -59.99 -13.69
N THR A 113 -60.42 -59.18 -12.75
CA THR A 113 -60.38 -57.71 -12.83
C THR A 113 -59.78 -57.15 -11.55
N TRP A 114 -59.13 -55.99 -11.60
CA TRP A 114 -58.57 -55.33 -10.42
C TRP A 114 -58.83 -53.83 -10.47
N ALA A 115 -58.91 -53.17 -9.31
CA ALA A 115 -59.18 -51.74 -9.19
C ALA A 115 -58.41 -51.11 -8.02
N ILE A 116 -57.81 -49.93 -8.27
CA ILE A 116 -57.02 -49.16 -7.31
C ILE A 116 -57.83 -47.97 -6.79
N PHE A 117 -57.81 -47.80 -5.48
CA PHE A 117 -58.44 -46.70 -4.75
C PHE A 117 -57.44 -46.00 -3.84
N GLU A 118 -57.50 -44.67 -3.79
CA GLU A 118 -56.71 -43.85 -2.87
C GLU A 118 -57.59 -43.29 -1.77
N LEU A 119 -57.13 -43.41 -0.52
CA LEU A 119 -57.80 -43.00 0.70
C LEU A 119 -56.83 -42.11 1.48
N ASN A 120 -57.10 -40.81 1.47
CA ASN A 120 -56.32 -39.84 2.25
C ASN A 120 -57.20 -39.29 3.36
N ASP A 121 -56.66 -39.14 4.56
CA ASP A 121 -57.33 -38.48 5.66
C ASP A 121 -56.38 -37.64 6.51
N THR A 122 -56.94 -36.69 7.25
CA THR A 122 -56.21 -35.93 8.26
C THR A 122 -56.53 -36.52 9.62
N VAL A 123 -55.51 -36.98 10.34
CA VAL A 123 -55.66 -37.54 11.69
C VAL A 123 -55.45 -36.45 12.74
N ASN A 124 -56.37 -36.32 13.69
CA ASN A 124 -56.21 -35.40 14.81
C ASN A 124 -55.47 -36.07 15.96
N PHE A 125 -54.14 -35.86 16.03
CA PHE A 125 -53.31 -36.37 17.12
C PHE A 125 -53.74 -35.93 18.52
N SER A 126 -54.41 -34.78 18.66
CA SER A 126 -54.88 -34.31 19.98
C SER A 126 -56.00 -35.18 20.58
N ALA A 127 -56.63 -36.05 19.78
CA ALA A 127 -57.62 -37.03 20.26
C ALA A 127 -56.97 -38.30 20.84
N VAL A 128 -55.66 -38.50 20.64
CA VAL A 128 -54.86 -39.57 21.24
C VAL A 128 -54.13 -38.99 22.46
N SER A 129 -54.73 -39.03 23.64
CA SER A 129 -54.11 -38.48 24.85
C SER A 129 -53.21 -39.52 25.56
N GLY A 130 -51.95 -39.16 25.80
CA GLY A 130 -50.95 -39.94 26.56
C GLY A 130 -49.51 -39.71 26.06
N PRO A 131 -48.48 -39.96 26.89
CA PRO A 131 -47.08 -39.95 26.45
C PRO A 131 -46.90 -41.02 25.36
N ILE A 132 -46.16 -40.69 24.28
CA ILE A 132 -45.81 -41.54 23.12
C ILE A 132 -46.48 -42.93 23.16
N MET A 133 -47.76 -43.01 22.79
CA MET A 133 -48.47 -44.28 22.84
C MET A 133 -48.06 -45.13 21.64
N MET A 134 -47.08 -46.02 21.82
CA MET A 134 -46.76 -47.10 20.89
C MET A 134 -47.79 -48.26 20.98
N GLU A 135 -49.06 -47.95 21.25
CA GLU A 135 -50.14 -48.95 21.21
C GLU A 135 -50.72 -49.04 19.79
N PRO A 136 -50.82 -50.24 19.19
CA PRO A 136 -51.38 -50.41 17.87
C PRO A 136 -52.86 -50.01 17.85
N LYS A 137 -53.24 -49.12 16.92
CA LYS A 137 -54.64 -48.75 16.61
C LYS A 137 -55.01 -49.28 15.24
N ASN A 138 -56.27 -49.67 15.01
CA ASN A 138 -56.64 -50.32 13.76
C ASN A 138 -57.33 -49.36 12.78
N ILE A 139 -56.93 -49.40 11.51
CA ILE A 139 -57.71 -48.81 10.41
C ILE A 139 -58.47 -49.94 9.71
N THR A 140 -59.79 -49.79 9.62
CA THR A 140 -60.67 -50.82 9.04
C THR A 140 -61.20 -50.36 7.68
N PHE A 141 -60.95 -51.16 6.64
CA PHE A 141 -61.34 -50.95 5.25
C PHE A 141 -62.53 -51.83 4.88
N ASN A 142 -63.50 -51.28 4.14
CA ASN A 142 -64.66 -52.01 3.62
C ASN A 142 -64.81 -51.77 2.12
N ALA A 143 -65.12 -52.80 1.34
CA ALA A 143 -65.43 -52.70 -0.09
C ALA A 143 -66.70 -53.47 -0.48
N SER A 144 -67.57 -52.84 -1.27
CA SER A 144 -68.83 -53.44 -1.76
C SER A 144 -69.17 -53.01 -3.19
N ASP A 145 -69.92 -53.85 -3.92
CA ASP A 145 -70.41 -53.53 -5.27
C ASP A 145 -71.60 -52.54 -5.22
N GLY A 146 -71.50 -51.43 -5.96
CA GLY A 146 -72.49 -50.35 -5.99
C GLY A 146 -73.78 -50.65 -6.78
N ASN A 147 -73.91 -51.81 -7.46
CA ASN A 147 -75.06 -52.15 -8.29
C ASN A 147 -75.99 -53.19 -7.62
N THR A 148 -77.17 -52.76 -7.17
CA THR A 148 -78.06 -53.44 -6.20
C THR A 148 -78.88 -54.64 -6.73
N SER A 149 -78.36 -55.46 -7.65
CA SER A 149 -79.14 -56.60 -8.18
C SER A 149 -78.49 -58.00 -8.17
N THR A 150 -77.25 -58.18 -7.68
CA THR A 150 -76.69 -59.55 -7.52
C THR A 150 -75.94 -59.84 -6.21
N GLY A 151 -75.49 -58.86 -5.43
CA GLY A 151 -75.03 -59.07 -4.03
C GLY A 151 -73.84 -60.02 -3.83
N LEU A 152 -72.85 -60.02 -4.72
CA LEU A 152 -71.77 -61.04 -4.74
C LEU A 152 -70.36 -60.55 -4.32
N PHE A 153 -70.17 -59.33 -3.78
CA PHE A 153 -68.87 -58.88 -3.25
C PHE A 153 -69.03 -57.91 -2.04
N ASN A 154 -68.60 -58.33 -0.84
CA ASN A 154 -68.49 -57.51 0.36
C ASN A 154 -67.28 -57.97 1.18
N ASP A 155 -66.30 -57.10 1.39
CA ASP A 155 -65.02 -57.42 2.05
C ASP A 155 -64.66 -56.37 3.12
N THR A 156 -64.08 -56.84 4.23
CA THR A 156 -63.65 -56.03 5.38
C THR A 156 -62.26 -56.47 5.84
N LEU A 157 -61.30 -55.54 5.88
CA LEU A 157 -59.93 -55.76 6.37
C LEU A 157 -59.56 -54.76 7.48
N SER A 158 -58.90 -55.21 8.54
CA SER A 158 -58.40 -54.35 9.62
C SER A 158 -56.88 -54.45 9.73
N THR A 159 -56.16 -53.32 9.74
CA THR A 159 -54.69 -53.27 9.86
C THR A 159 -54.25 -52.46 11.08
N PRO A 160 -53.33 -52.98 11.93
CA PRO A 160 -52.76 -52.21 13.03
C PRO A 160 -51.78 -51.15 12.51
N VAL A 161 -51.78 -50.00 13.17
CA VAL A 161 -51.02 -48.79 12.82
C VAL A 161 -50.45 -48.19 14.10
N VAL A 162 -49.15 -47.86 14.07
CA VAL A 162 -48.48 -47.07 15.11
C VAL A 162 -48.20 -45.68 14.55
N LEU A 163 -48.65 -44.64 15.25
CA LEU A 163 -48.51 -43.24 14.82
C LEU A 163 -47.57 -42.48 15.74
N THR A 164 -46.61 -41.75 15.17
CA THR A 164 -45.78 -40.80 15.92
C THR A 164 -45.71 -39.45 15.21
N ASN A 165 -45.83 -38.36 15.97
CA ASN A 165 -45.77 -37.00 15.45
C ASN A 165 -44.31 -36.54 15.37
N MET A 166 -43.79 -36.39 14.16
CA MET A 166 -42.41 -35.99 13.91
C MET A 166 -42.16 -34.49 14.12
N SER A 167 -43.22 -33.68 14.20
CA SER A 167 -43.14 -32.25 14.55
C SER A 167 -42.92 -32.02 16.04
N THR A 168 -43.13 -33.05 16.86
CA THR A 168 -42.86 -33.10 18.30
C THR A 168 -42.05 -34.36 18.60
N LEU A 169 -40.85 -34.42 18.00
CA LEU A 169 -39.81 -35.35 18.45
C LEU A 169 -39.64 -35.25 19.98
N PRO A 170 -39.11 -36.26 20.67
CA PRO A 170 -38.97 -36.25 22.13
C PRO A 170 -37.87 -35.26 22.57
N GLY A 171 -38.08 -33.98 22.34
CA GLY A 171 -37.50 -32.90 23.09
C GLY A 171 -38.34 -32.73 24.35
N CYS A 172 -37.66 -32.78 25.49
CA CYS A 172 -38.12 -32.52 26.86
C CYS A 172 -39.39 -33.25 27.36
N PRO A 173 -39.39 -33.76 28.60
CA PRO A 173 -40.63 -34.26 29.19
C PRO A 173 -41.73 -33.18 29.15
N PRO A 174 -43.00 -33.53 28.88
CA PRO A 174 -44.11 -32.58 28.90
C PRO A 174 -44.15 -31.77 30.21
N PRO A 175 -44.58 -30.49 30.19
CA PRO A 175 -44.68 -29.68 31.41
C PRO A 175 -45.50 -30.38 32.50
N GLY A 176 -44.83 -30.81 33.57
CA GLY A 176 -45.44 -31.52 34.71
C GLY A 176 -44.90 -32.93 34.98
N GLU A 177 -44.13 -33.52 34.06
CA GLU A 177 -43.35 -34.74 34.32
C GLU A 177 -42.06 -34.38 35.09
N PRO A 178 -41.65 -35.17 36.11
CA PRO A 178 -40.50 -34.82 36.94
C PRO A 178 -39.19 -34.95 36.15
N LEU A 179 -38.53 -33.81 35.92
CA LEU A 179 -37.11 -33.78 35.57
C LEU A 179 -36.28 -34.39 36.72
N PRO A 180 -35.09 -34.96 36.45
CA PRO A 180 -34.20 -35.42 37.52
C PRO A 180 -33.93 -34.24 38.46
N PRO A 181 -34.16 -34.37 39.78
CA PRO A 181 -34.18 -33.22 40.68
C PRO A 181 -32.81 -32.55 40.82
N LYS A 182 -31.73 -33.32 40.62
CA LYS A 182 -30.34 -32.84 40.64
C LYS A 182 -29.45 -33.63 39.70
N MET A 183 -28.46 -32.97 39.11
CA MET A 183 -27.32 -33.57 38.41
C MET A 183 -26.07 -33.52 39.30
N LEU A 184 -25.28 -34.58 39.34
CA LEU A 184 -24.03 -34.63 40.11
C LEU A 184 -22.86 -34.16 39.23
N LEU A 185 -22.18 -33.08 39.62
CA LEU A 185 -20.89 -32.69 39.04
C LEU A 185 -19.79 -33.63 39.55
N MET A 186 -18.73 -33.85 38.76
CA MET A 186 -17.64 -34.76 39.15
C MET A 186 -16.87 -34.35 40.41
N ASN A 187 -16.96 -33.08 40.85
CA ASN A 187 -16.46 -32.63 42.15
C ASN A 187 -17.36 -33.05 43.35
N GLY A 188 -18.40 -33.85 43.09
CA GLY A 188 -19.38 -34.30 44.09
C GLY A 188 -20.53 -33.31 44.35
N THR A 189 -20.58 -32.17 43.67
CA THR A 189 -21.62 -31.16 43.88
C THR A 189 -22.89 -31.51 43.12
N LEU A 190 -24.02 -31.64 43.84
CA LEU A 190 -25.32 -31.81 43.21
C LEU A 190 -25.92 -30.44 42.82
N VAL A 191 -26.19 -30.23 41.54
CA VAL A 191 -26.83 -29.03 40.98
C VAL A 191 -28.28 -29.31 40.59
N ASN A 192 -29.19 -28.38 40.86
CA ASN A 192 -30.62 -28.58 40.53
C ASN A 192 -30.86 -28.40 39.02
N ILE A 193 -31.69 -29.26 38.42
CA ILE A 193 -32.21 -29.08 37.06
C ILE A 193 -33.61 -28.47 37.20
N SER A 194 -33.85 -27.32 36.57
CA SER A 194 -35.15 -26.64 36.65
C SER A 194 -35.97 -26.76 35.37
N GLU A 195 -35.31 -26.83 34.20
CA GLU A 195 -35.98 -26.75 32.89
C GLU A 195 -35.25 -27.57 31.83
N CYS A 196 -35.97 -27.89 30.75
CA CYS A 196 -35.43 -28.54 29.54
C CYS A 196 -35.92 -27.77 28.31
N TRP A 197 -35.04 -27.52 27.33
CA TRP A 197 -35.38 -26.79 26.09
C TRP A 197 -35.23 -27.67 24.83
N ASP A 198 -36.22 -27.57 23.92
CA ASP A 198 -36.29 -28.35 22.69
C ASP A 198 -35.41 -27.81 21.54
N ASN A 199 -35.07 -26.52 21.58
CA ASN A 199 -34.28 -25.83 20.54
C ASN A 199 -33.11 -25.06 21.16
N CYS A 200 -31.94 -25.68 21.27
CA CYS A 200 -30.72 -25.06 21.78
C CYS A 200 -29.75 -24.63 20.66
N THR A 201 -29.26 -23.38 20.68
CA THR A 201 -28.17 -22.92 19.82
C THR A 201 -26.79 -23.34 20.33
N VAL A 202 -25.73 -23.12 19.54
CA VAL A 202 -24.32 -23.37 19.97
C VAL A 202 -23.89 -22.53 21.16
N GLU A 203 -24.49 -21.37 21.32
CA GLU A 203 -24.14 -20.37 22.33
C GLU A 203 -24.95 -20.57 23.63
N ASP A 204 -26.11 -21.22 23.57
CA ASP A 204 -26.89 -21.65 24.74
C ASP A 204 -26.18 -22.75 25.55
N ARG A 205 -25.10 -23.35 25.00
CA ARG A 205 -24.46 -24.59 25.48
C ARG A 205 -23.46 -24.43 26.64
N ALA A 206 -23.40 -23.26 27.30
CA ALA A 206 -22.48 -23.04 28.42
C ALA A 206 -22.99 -22.05 29.49
N GLN A 207 -24.29 -21.72 29.53
CA GLN A 207 -24.77 -20.71 30.48
C GLN A 207 -25.47 -21.32 31.71
N TYR A 208 -24.70 -21.26 32.78
CA TYR A 208 -25.10 -21.10 34.18
C TYR A 208 -26.29 -20.11 34.29
N PHE A 209 -27.53 -20.58 34.12
CA PHE A 209 -28.71 -19.72 34.20
C PHE A 209 -28.93 -19.36 35.69
N ASN A 210 -28.48 -18.15 36.08
CA ASN A 210 -28.68 -17.50 37.39
C ASN A 210 -27.97 -18.07 38.66
N SER A 211 -26.95 -18.91 38.53
CA SER A 211 -26.11 -19.43 39.63
C SER A 211 -26.69 -20.47 40.59
N THR A 212 -27.91 -20.96 40.35
CA THR A 212 -28.49 -22.07 41.14
C THR A 212 -29.17 -23.17 40.33
N HIS A 213 -29.34 -23.02 39.01
CA HIS A 213 -30.08 -23.95 38.17
C HIS A 213 -29.42 -24.20 36.80
N TYR A 214 -29.53 -25.44 36.31
CA TYR A 214 -29.10 -25.83 34.96
C TYR A 214 -30.30 -26.16 34.06
N VAL A 215 -30.17 -25.81 32.78
CA VAL A 215 -31.12 -26.16 31.71
C VAL A 215 -30.50 -27.26 30.84
N ILE A 216 -31.27 -28.27 30.47
CA ILE A 216 -30.82 -29.38 29.60
C ILE A 216 -31.44 -29.27 28.21
N CYS A 217 -30.70 -29.65 27.17
CA CYS A 217 -31.16 -29.64 25.78
C CYS A 217 -31.68 -31.02 25.37
N GLY A 218 -32.80 -31.06 24.64
CA GLY A 218 -33.29 -32.29 24.02
C GLY A 218 -32.37 -32.83 22.90
N PRO A 219 -32.50 -34.12 22.54
CA PRO A 219 -31.81 -34.70 21.39
C PRO A 219 -32.28 -34.09 20.07
N THR A 220 -31.37 -33.94 19.11
CA THR A 220 -31.64 -33.37 17.78
C THR A 220 -31.62 -34.44 16.68
N PHE A 221 -32.53 -34.32 15.71
CA PHE A 221 -32.64 -35.25 14.57
C PHE A 221 -32.78 -34.47 13.24
N GLY A 222 -31.96 -34.82 12.24
CA GLY A 222 -31.84 -34.14 10.94
C GLY A 222 -30.49 -33.45 10.72
N GLY A 223 -30.10 -33.22 9.45
CA GLY A 223 -28.78 -32.68 9.10
C GLY A 223 -27.65 -33.72 9.25
N ASP A 224 -26.62 -33.42 10.06
CA ASP A 224 -25.49 -34.31 10.39
C ASP A 224 -25.84 -35.46 11.38
N THR A 225 -27.14 -35.64 11.69
CA THR A 225 -27.73 -36.73 12.47
C THR A 225 -28.78 -37.48 11.64
N THR A 226 -29.36 -38.57 12.17
CA THR A 226 -30.31 -39.37 11.37
C THR A 226 -31.55 -38.56 10.97
N ASN A 227 -31.75 -38.44 9.66
CA ASN A 227 -32.94 -37.84 9.07
C ASN A 227 -34.06 -38.88 8.98
N PHE A 228 -34.90 -38.93 10.00
CA PHE A 228 -36.02 -39.86 10.06
C PHE A 228 -37.11 -39.58 9.00
N THR A 229 -37.21 -38.36 8.45
CA THR A 229 -38.08 -38.08 7.31
C THR A 229 -37.63 -38.87 6.08
N ALA A 230 -36.32 -38.90 5.81
CA ALA A 230 -35.77 -39.72 4.71
C ALA A 230 -35.94 -41.22 4.96
N VAL A 231 -35.82 -41.69 6.21
CA VAL A 231 -36.09 -43.09 6.56
C VAL A 231 -37.57 -43.43 6.32
N ALA A 232 -38.49 -42.54 6.72
CA ALA A 232 -39.93 -42.68 6.47
C ALA A 232 -40.27 -42.69 4.98
N ASP A 233 -39.67 -41.82 4.18
CA ASP A 233 -39.86 -41.77 2.72
C ASP A 233 -39.45 -43.10 2.05
N THR A 234 -38.43 -43.78 2.57
CA THR A 234 -37.98 -45.09 2.05
C THR A 234 -38.79 -46.27 2.59
N GLY A 235 -39.47 -46.09 3.72
CA GLY A 235 -40.21 -47.13 4.46
C GLY A 235 -39.33 -48.26 5.01
N ASN A 236 -38.01 -48.06 5.14
CA ASN A 236 -37.09 -49.10 5.64
C ASN A 236 -36.67 -48.85 7.09
N PHE A 237 -37.55 -49.19 8.03
CA PHE A 237 -37.28 -49.10 9.47
C PHE A 237 -36.49 -50.30 10.01
N SER A 238 -36.29 -51.34 9.21
CA SER A 238 -35.57 -52.55 9.62
C SER A 238 -34.04 -52.45 9.54
N ASN A 239 -33.53 -51.44 8.82
CA ASN A 239 -32.10 -51.37 8.49
C ASN A 239 -31.69 -49.96 8.02
N PHE A 240 -31.32 -49.08 8.95
CA PHE A 240 -30.86 -47.71 8.65
C PHE A 240 -29.76 -47.25 9.60
N ASN A 241 -28.96 -46.26 9.18
CA ASN A 241 -27.90 -45.70 10.01
C ASN A 241 -28.48 -44.77 11.09
N LEU A 242 -28.06 -44.98 12.34
CA LEU A 242 -28.49 -44.16 13.47
C LEU A 242 -27.35 -43.31 14.04
N VAL A 243 -27.59 -42.01 14.06
CA VAL A 243 -26.75 -41.00 14.70
C VAL A 243 -27.64 -40.19 15.62
N ILE A 244 -27.32 -40.20 16.91
CA ILE A 244 -28.03 -39.46 17.94
C ILE A 244 -27.07 -38.42 18.50
N GLU A 245 -27.50 -37.17 18.52
CA GLU A 245 -26.68 -36.09 19.06
C GLU A 245 -27.51 -35.22 20.00
N VAL A 246 -26.96 -35.00 21.20
CA VAL A 246 -27.37 -33.88 22.05
C VAL A 246 -26.26 -32.84 21.92
N PRO A 247 -26.52 -31.75 21.16
CA PRO A 247 -25.50 -30.77 20.86
C PRO A 247 -24.81 -30.23 22.12
N GLY A 248 -23.47 -30.17 22.11
CA GLY A 248 -22.67 -29.70 23.24
C GLY A 248 -22.56 -30.66 24.43
N VAL A 249 -23.22 -31.82 24.36
CA VAL A 249 -23.20 -32.82 25.43
C VAL A 249 -22.47 -34.08 24.98
N ALA A 250 -23.03 -34.79 24.00
CA ALA A 250 -22.44 -35.99 23.44
C ALA A 250 -23.08 -36.35 22.09
N LYS A 251 -22.33 -37.05 21.25
CA LYS A 251 -22.78 -37.65 19.99
C LYS A 251 -22.52 -39.14 20.00
N ILE A 252 -23.51 -39.92 19.61
CA ILE A 252 -23.46 -41.38 19.49
C ILE A 252 -23.72 -41.71 18.02
N ASN A 253 -22.70 -42.23 17.35
CA ASN A 253 -22.78 -42.68 15.97
C ASN A 253 -22.67 -44.20 15.94
N TYR A 254 -23.76 -44.88 15.63
CA TYR A 254 -23.76 -46.34 15.56
C TYR A 254 -23.01 -46.80 14.31
N THR A 255 -22.03 -47.68 14.50
CA THR A 255 -21.18 -48.16 13.39
C THR A 255 -21.86 -49.22 12.53
N THR A 256 -23.00 -49.75 12.99
CA THR A 256 -23.84 -50.71 12.28
C THR A 256 -25.27 -50.19 12.20
N ASN A 257 -25.95 -50.48 11.09
CA ASN A 257 -27.35 -50.12 10.94
C ASN A 257 -28.22 -50.76 12.03
N VAL A 258 -29.25 -50.03 12.45
CA VAL A 258 -30.20 -50.44 13.50
C VAL A 258 -31.55 -50.81 12.91
N SER A 259 -32.36 -51.53 13.70
CA SER A 259 -33.73 -51.93 13.36
C SER A 259 -34.73 -51.36 14.36
N MET A 260 -35.75 -50.67 13.85
CA MET A 260 -36.93 -50.12 14.52
C MET A 260 -38.23 -50.76 13.99
N ASP A 261 -38.13 -51.89 13.30
CA ASP A 261 -39.26 -52.65 12.71
C ASP A 261 -40.27 -53.22 13.73
N ASP A 262 -40.00 -53.04 15.02
CA ASP A 262 -40.85 -53.46 16.12
C ASP A 262 -41.03 -52.30 17.12
N PRO A 263 -42.24 -52.10 17.67
CA PRO A 263 -42.51 -51.05 18.65
C PRO A 263 -41.59 -51.11 19.89
N GLN A 264 -41.24 -52.31 20.37
CA GLN A 264 -40.37 -52.49 21.53
C GLN A 264 -38.92 -52.13 21.19
N LYS A 265 -38.45 -52.41 19.97
CA LYS A 265 -37.13 -51.95 19.44
C LYS A 265 -37.05 -50.45 19.32
N SER A 266 -38.12 -49.82 18.84
CA SER A 266 -38.22 -48.38 18.74
C SER A 266 -38.20 -47.73 20.13
N GLN A 267 -39.04 -48.22 21.05
CA GLN A 267 -39.12 -47.73 22.43
C GLN A 267 -37.77 -47.82 23.15
N ALA A 268 -37.11 -48.96 23.03
CA ALA A 268 -35.79 -49.23 23.58
C ALA A 268 -34.75 -48.17 23.21
N LEU A 269 -34.69 -47.86 21.92
CA LEU A 269 -33.70 -46.99 21.33
C LEU A 269 -33.93 -45.51 21.70
N PHE A 270 -35.20 -45.10 21.82
CA PHE A 270 -35.55 -43.77 22.30
C PHE A 270 -35.40 -43.62 23.82
N GLU A 271 -35.75 -44.63 24.63
CA GLU A 271 -35.44 -44.64 26.07
C GLU A 271 -33.93 -44.58 26.31
N PHE A 272 -33.14 -45.26 25.48
CA PHE A 272 -31.68 -45.19 25.52
C PHE A 272 -31.18 -43.76 25.31
N ALA A 273 -31.65 -43.07 24.29
CA ALA A 273 -31.25 -41.70 23.98
C ALA A 273 -31.59 -40.73 25.13
N VAL A 274 -32.80 -40.85 25.68
CA VAL A 274 -33.33 -39.94 26.70
C VAL A 274 -32.72 -40.20 28.08
N LYS A 275 -32.48 -41.45 28.49
CA LYS A 275 -31.94 -41.75 29.83
C LYS A 275 -30.42 -41.52 29.93
N ASN A 276 -29.64 -41.78 28.88
CA ASN A 276 -28.17 -41.80 28.98
C ASN A 276 -27.51 -40.47 28.68
N ILE A 277 -28.07 -39.71 27.76
CA ILE A 277 -27.47 -38.44 27.38
C ILE A 277 -27.88 -37.33 28.38
N MET A 278 -28.93 -37.57 29.16
CA MET A 278 -29.50 -36.63 30.14
C MET A 278 -29.14 -36.95 31.61
N ALA A 279 -28.50 -38.08 31.93
CA ALA A 279 -28.23 -38.50 33.30
C ALA A 279 -26.73 -38.44 33.68
N GLY A 280 -26.29 -37.35 34.33
CA GLY A 280 -25.02 -37.28 35.08
C GLY A 280 -23.73 -37.55 34.27
N PRO A 281 -22.56 -37.63 34.93
CA PRO A 281 -21.25 -37.71 34.26
C PRO A 281 -20.90 -39.11 33.74
N ARG A 282 -21.90 -39.99 33.58
CA ARG A 282 -21.74 -41.37 33.12
C ARG A 282 -22.51 -41.54 31.84
N ILE A 283 -21.87 -42.17 30.86
CA ILE A 283 -22.48 -42.37 29.55
C ILE A 283 -22.56 -43.87 29.31
N GLY A 284 -23.79 -44.39 29.22
CA GLY A 284 -24.10 -45.72 28.72
C GLY A 284 -25.05 -46.53 29.60
N ILE A 285 -25.64 -47.57 28.99
CA ILE A 285 -26.62 -48.47 29.63
C ILE A 285 -25.93 -49.75 30.09
N ASN A 286 -26.52 -50.36 31.10
CA ASN A 286 -26.32 -51.74 31.47
C ASN A 286 -26.44 -52.72 30.29
N ASP A 287 -25.33 -53.38 29.89
CA ASP A 287 -25.36 -54.56 29.02
C ASP A 287 -26.41 -55.59 29.51
N THR A 288 -26.62 -55.79 30.82
CA THR A 288 -27.59 -56.80 31.33
C THR A 288 -29.07 -56.41 31.25
N GLU A 289 -29.41 -55.15 30.95
CA GLU A 289 -30.82 -54.80 30.64
C GLU A 289 -31.20 -55.10 29.18
N TRP A 290 -30.21 -55.34 28.31
CA TRP A 290 -30.35 -55.42 26.86
C TRP A 290 -29.56 -56.57 26.21
N ASP A 291 -28.93 -57.44 26.99
CA ASP A 291 -28.17 -58.63 26.54
C ASP A 291 -29.06 -59.75 25.99
N GLY A 292 -30.37 -59.52 25.88
CA GLY A 292 -31.36 -60.50 25.44
C GLY A 292 -31.85 -61.44 26.56
N SER A 293 -31.53 -61.16 27.83
CA SER A 293 -32.10 -61.89 28.97
C SER A 293 -33.52 -61.43 29.36
N ASP A 294 -33.90 -60.19 29.06
CA ASP A 294 -35.30 -59.73 29.14
C ASP A 294 -36.03 -60.07 27.82
N PRO A 295 -36.97 -61.04 27.81
CA PRO A 295 -37.65 -61.47 26.58
C PRO A 295 -38.57 -60.41 25.98
N ASN A 296 -38.81 -59.29 26.68
CA ASN A 296 -39.62 -58.17 26.19
C ASN A 296 -38.78 -57.03 25.60
N LYS A 297 -37.44 -57.19 25.56
CA LYS A 297 -36.52 -56.16 25.10
C LYS A 297 -35.53 -56.71 24.06
N PRO A 298 -35.42 -56.06 22.90
CA PRO A 298 -34.56 -56.54 21.81
C PRO A 298 -33.07 -56.34 22.09
N ASN A 299 -32.26 -57.35 21.81
CA ASN A 299 -30.80 -57.28 21.90
C ASN A 299 -30.24 -56.41 20.76
N LEU A 300 -29.69 -55.27 21.16
CA LEU A 300 -29.03 -54.32 20.28
C LEU A 300 -27.51 -54.57 20.34
N THR A 301 -26.99 -55.63 19.71
CA THR A 301 -25.54 -55.84 19.55
C THR A 301 -24.97 -54.71 18.68
N LEU A 302 -24.59 -53.60 19.31
CA LEU A 302 -24.27 -52.37 18.61
C LEU A 302 -22.89 -51.87 19.05
N SER A 303 -21.99 -51.72 18.09
CA SER A 303 -20.76 -50.95 18.28
C SER A 303 -21.01 -49.49 17.88
N ALA A 304 -20.47 -48.54 18.63
CA ALA A 304 -20.71 -47.11 18.39
C ALA A 304 -19.44 -46.29 18.59
N VAL A 305 -19.35 -45.18 17.85
CA VAL A 305 -18.39 -44.11 18.10
C VAL A 305 -19.09 -43.08 18.99
N LEU A 306 -18.50 -42.83 20.15
CA LEU A 306 -18.94 -41.84 21.13
C LEU A 306 -18.03 -40.61 21.04
N THR A 307 -18.63 -39.43 20.93
CA THR A 307 -17.93 -38.15 21.05
C THR A 307 -18.49 -37.37 22.22
N LEU A 308 -17.62 -36.97 23.13
CA LEU A 308 -17.92 -36.15 24.31
C LEU A 308 -17.40 -34.75 24.06
N TYR A 309 -18.30 -33.77 24.14
CA TYR A 309 -17.96 -32.39 23.84
C TYR A 309 -17.50 -31.63 25.09
N ASN A 310 -16.54 -30.72 24.90
CA ASN A 310 -16.08 -29.76 25.92
C ASN A 310 -15.71 -30.41 27.27
N VAL A 311 -14.92 -31.48 27.22
CA VAL A 311 -14.55 -32.30 28.37
C VAL A 311 -13.80 -31.48 29.43
N SER A 312 -12.96 -30.54 29.01
CA SER A 312 -12.17 -29.72 29.94
C SER A 312 -13.02 -28.76 30.77
N ASN A 313 -13.92 -27.98 30.16
CA ASN A 313 -14.78 -27.08 30.94
C ASN A 313 -15.89 -27.83 31.68
N ARG A 314 -16.36 -28.95 31.13
CA ARG A 314 -17.48 -29.71 31.72
C ARG A 314 -17.06 -30.61 32.87
N PHE A 315 -15.90 -31.25 32.76
CA PHE A 315 -15.42 -32.24 33.74
C PHE A 315 -14.15 -31.80 34.48
N GLY A 316 -13.55 -30.64 34.13
CA GLY A 316 -12.36 -30.11 34.79
C GLY A 316 -11.07 -30.89 34.44
N ILE A 317 -11.09 -31.67 33.36
CA ILE A 317 -9.96 -32.49 32.91
C ILE A 317 -9.14 -31.68 31.92
N ASN A 318 -7.95 -31.26 32.34
CA ASN A 318 -7.06 -30.42 31.54
C ASN A 318 -6.00 -31.25 30.77
N GLY A 319 -5.83 -32.53 31.13
CA GLY A 319 -4.98 -33.52 30.44
C GLY A 319 -5.74 -34.44 29.48
N ARG A 320 -5.08 -35.44 28.91
CA ARG A 320 -5.74 -36.44 28.05
C ARG A 320 -6.68 -37.31 28.91
N PRO A 321 -8.00 -37.32 28.68
CA PRO A 321 -8.93 -38.01 29.57
C PRO A 321 -8.78 -39.53 29.47
N GLN A 322 -8.88 -40.23 30.60
CA GLN A 322 -8.91 -41.70 30.65
C GLN A 322 -10.34 -42.22 30.83
N ILE A 323 -10.67 -43.32 30.15
CA ILE A 323 -12.01 -43.92 30.17
C ILE A 323 -12.04 -45.10 31.13
N PHE A 324 -12.95 -45.05 32.10
CA PHE A 324 -13.25 -46.15 33.01
C PHE A 324 -14.60 -46.76 32.66
N ARG A 325 -14.66 -48.09 32.68
CA ARG A 325 -15.88 -48.88 32.54
C ARG A 325 -16.39 -49.26 33.93
N TYR A 326 -17.66 -48.97 34.19
CA TYR A 326 -18.38 -49.33 35.39
C TYR A 326 -19.49 -50.33 35.04
N ASN A 327 -19.73 -51.29 35.94
CA ASN A 327 -20.98 -52.02 35.93
C ASN A 327 -22.10 -51.07 36.38
N HIS A 328 -23.29 -51.19 35.78
CA HIS A 328 -24.40 -50.28 36.04
C HIS A 328 -24.72 -50.16 37.54
N GLY A 329 -24.79 -48.93 38.04
CA GLY A 329 -25.03 -48.65 39.47
C GLY A 329 -23.84 -48.89 40.41
N SER A 330 -22.68 -49.34 39.90
CA SER A 330 -21.44 -49.51 40.69
C SER A 330 -20.75 -48.18 40.96
N THR A 331 -20.15 -48.02 42.13
CA THR A 331 -19.26 -46.89 42.46
C THR A 331 -17.79 -47.15 42.10
N SER A 332 -17.43 -48.40 41.76
CA SER A 332 -16.07 -48.80 41.39
C SER A 332 -16.02 -49.22 39.92
N GLY A 333 -15.10 -48.61 39.18
CA GLY A 333 -14.88 -48.85 37.74
C GLY A 333 -13.46 -49.33 37.48
N VAL A 334 -13.28 -50.03 36.37
CA VAL A 334 -11.97 -50.48 35.88
C VAL A 334 -11.58 -49.67 34.64
N PRO A 335 -10.29 -49.44 34.37
CA PRO A 335 -9.86 -48.84 33.10
C PRO A 335 -10.47 -49.60 31.93
N CYS A 336 -11.00 -48.88 30.93
CA CYS A 336 -11.69 -49.54 29.83
C CYS A 336 -10.73 -50.44 29.04
N PRO A 337 -10.98 -51.75 28.91
CA PRO A 337 -10.09 -52.66 28.21
C PRO A 337 -10.01 -52.32 26.71
N ILE A 338 -8.83 -52.55 26.10
CA ILE A 338 -8.57 -52.29 24.66
C ILE A 338 -9.50 -53.08 23.71
N GLY A 339 -10.07 -54.21 24.15
CA GLY A 339 -11.07 -54.96 23.39
C GLY A 339 -12.50 -54.41 23.46
N VAL A 340 -12.75 -53.45 24.37
CA VAL A 340 -14.06 -52.83 24.60
C VAL A 340 -14.06 -51.36 24.16
N CYS A 341 -13.00 -50.60 24.49
CA CYS A 341 -12.80 -49.23 24.01
C CYS A 341 -11.59 -49.14 23.09
N SER A 342 -11.72 -48.45 21.96
CA SER A 342 -10.68 -48.28 20.95
C SER A 342 -10.79 -46.93 20.25
N ASP A 343 -9.84 -46.61 19.36
CA ASP A 343 -9.87 -45.41 18.50
C ASP A 343 -10.00 -44.08 19.27
N PHE A 344 -9.18 -43.90 20.31
CA PHE A 344 -9.19 -42.73 21.19
C PHE A 344 -8.56 -41.49 20.53
N VAL A 345 -9.39 -40.48 20.28
CA VAL A 345 -8.99 -39.18 19.72
C VAL A 345 -9.33 -38.07 20.72
N TRP A 346 -8.32 -37.32 21.16
CA TRP A 346 -8.46 -36.13 22.01
C TRP A 346 -7.90 -34.93 21.26
N ASP A 347 -8.72 -33.92 21.00
CA ASP A 347 -8.34 -32.72 20.23
C ASP A 347 -8.00 -31.50 21.12
N GLY A 348 -8.00 -31.68 22.44
CA GLY A 348 -7.80 -30.61 23.43
C GLY A 348 -9.09 -30.08 24.04
N GLU A 349 -10.25 -30.39 23.46
CA GLU A 349 -11.56 -29.97 23.96
C GLU A 349 -12.60 -31.11 23.97
N ASN A 350 -12.57 -32.00 22.98
CA ASN A 350 -13.51 -33.09 22.76
C ASN A 350 -12.80 -34.46 22.76
N LEU A 351 -13.46 -35.46 23.33
CA LEU A 351 -12.97 -36.84 23.37
C LEU A 351 -13.85 -37.73 22.49
N THR A 352 -13.26 -38.38 21.49
CA THR A 352 -13.93 -39.39 20.65
C THR A 352 -13.30 -40.76 20.84
N PHE A 353 -14.12 -41.81 20.96
CA PHE A 353 -13.67 -43.19 21.08
C PHE A 353 -14.74 -44.17 20.61
N ALA A 354 -14.34 -45.34 20.13
CA ALA A 354 -15.22 -46.42 19.72
C ALA A 354 -15.44 -47.42 20.86
N VAL A 355 -16.67 -47.94 20.99
CA VAL A 355 -17.02 -49.03 21.91
C VAL A 355 -17.63 -50.22 21.19
N THR A 356 -17.32 -51.44 21.67
CA THR A 356 -17.86 -52.69 21.14
C THR A 356 -18.99 -53.30 22.00
N SER A 357 -19.20 -52.79 23.22
CA SER A 357 -20.36 -53.06 24.07
C SER A 357 -20.74 -51.82 24.89
N PHE A 358 -21.98 -51.74 25.39
CA PHE A 358 -22.45 -50.57 26.14
C PHE A 358 -22.33 -50.81 27.65
N SER A 359 -21.82 -49.82 28.38
CA SER A 359 -21.62 -49.90 29.84
C SER A 359 -21.68 -48.48 30.39
N ASP A 360 -21.75 -48.31 31.71
CA ASP A 360 -21.50 -47.00 32.32
C ASP A 360 -20.02 -46.60 32.07
N TYR A 361 -19.75 -45.57 31.28
CA TYR A 361 -18.39 -45.04 31.06
C TYR A 361 -18.18 -43.72 31.80
N GLY A 362 -17.05 -43.58 32.50
CA GLY A 362 -16.65 -42.35 33.21
C GLY A 362 -15.25 -41.88 32.84
N LEU A 363 -14.94 -40.60 33.07
CA LEU A 363 -13.65 -39.98 32.77
C LEU A 363 -12.85 -39.65 34.05
N THR A 364 -11.54 -39.85 34.04
CA THR A 364 -10.62 -39.41 35.13
C THR A 364 -9.31 -38.84 34.59
N ASP A 365 -8.59 -38.12 35.47
CA ASP A 365 -7.20 -37.66 35.32
C ASP A 365 -6.37 -38.18 36.51
N SER A 366 -5.22 -38.80 36.26
CA SER A 366 -4.57 -39.72 37.22
C SER A 366 -3.05 -39.53 37.34
N ILE A 367 -2.36 -39.22 36.23
CA ILE A 367 -0.92 -38.92 36.18
C ILE A 367 -0.78 -37.66 35.31
N ASN A 368 -0.01 -36.68 35.76
CA ASN A 368 0.29 -35.46 35.02
C ASN A 368 1.82 -35.22 35.01
N VAL A 369 2.38 -34.77 33.89
CA VAL A 369 3.82 -34.51 33.73
C VAL A 369 4.07 -33.09 33.25
N THR A 370 4.82 -32.29 34.01
CA THR A 370 5.26 -30.95 33.59
C THR A 370 6.77 -30.92 33.35
N LEU A 371 7.23 -30.42 32.20
CA LEU A 371 8.67 -30.24 31.93
C LEU A 371 9.19 -28.95 32.56
N GLN A 372 10.40 -28.98 33.13
CA GLN A 372 11.02 -27.81 33.77
C GLN A 372 12.23 -27.29 32.99
N THR A 373 13.38 -27.96 33.06
CA THR A 373 14.60 -27.59 32.32
C THR A 373 15.10 -28.78 31.50
N PRO A 374 15.69 -28.60 30.31
CA PRO A 374 15.82 -27.34 29.57
C PRO A 374 14.46 -26.72 29.20
N SER A 375 14.37 -25.40 29.12
CA SER A 375 13.23 -24.73 28.47
C SER A 375 13.21 -25.10 26.99
N ASN A 376 12.11 -24.84 26.29
CA ASN A 376 12.08 -25.10 24.85
C ASN A 376 13.08 -24.16 24.14
N LEU A 377 14.00 -24.74 23.37
CA LEU A 377 15.13 -24.08 22.70
C LEU A 377 16.25 -23.58 23.63
N ASP A 378 16.37 -24.15 24.84
CA ASP A 378 17.51 -23.86 25.73
C ASP A 378 18.83 -24.42 25.18
N TYR A 379 19.91 -23.70 25.43
CA TYR A 379 21.27 -24.02 24.98
C TYR A 379 22.15 -24.64 26.06
N TYR A 380 22.95 -25.63 25.68
CA TYR A 380 23.91 -26.32 26.55
C TYR A 380 25.28 -26.42 25.88
N ASN A 381 26.32 -25.96 26.57
CA ASN A 381 27.72 -26.04 26.11
C ASN A 381 28.41 -27.36 26.49
N SER A 382 27.62 -28.41 26.75
CA SER A 382 28.07 -29.69 27.26
C SER A 382 27.19 -30.80 26.68
N LEU A 383 27.82 -31.86 26.18
CA LEU A 383 27.14 -33.08 25.73
C LEU A 383 26.32 -33.74 26.85
N ASN A 384 26.62 -33.47 28.11
CA ASN A 384 25.83 -33.92 29.24
C ASN A 384 24.76 -32.87 29.60
N VAL A 385 23.50 -33.23 29.37
CA VAL A 385 22.32 -32.37 29.60
C VAL A 385 21.49 -32.95 30.76
N ASN A 386 21.06 -32.06 31.66
CA ASN A 386 20.20 -32.42 32.79
C ASN A 386 18.73 -32.06 32.49
N PHE A 387 17.89 -33.09 32.35
CA PHE A 387 16.46 -32.96 32.07
C PHE A 387 15.66 -33.05 33.36
N THR A 388 15.02 -31.96 33.75
CA THR A 388 14.20 -31.85 34.95
C THR A 388 12.71 -31.75 34.62
N TYR A 389 11.88 -32.38 35.45
CA TYR A 389 10.43 -32.49 35.24
C TYR A 389 9.72 -32.66 36.58
N MET A 390 8.41 -32.39 36.62
CA MET A 390 7.57 -32.51 37.80
C MET A 390 6.39 -33.47 37.49
N PRO A 391 6.45 -34.72 37.97
CA PRO A 391 5.32 -35.65 37.91
C PRO A 391 4.35 -35.43 39.07
N GLU A 392 3.06 -35.48 38.78
CA GLU A 392 1.96 -35.41 39.74
C GLU A 392 1.05 -36.62 39.58
N TRP A 393 0.68 -37.28 40.69
CA TRP A 393 -0.26 -38.41 40.67
C TRP A 393 -1.11 -38.46 41.94
N ASN A 394 -2.30 -39.07 41.82
CA ASN A 394 -3.21 -39.23 42.95
C ASN A 394 -2.79 -40.40 43.88
N SER A 395 -3.34 -40.45 45.10
CA SER A 395 -2.99 -41.47 46.10
C SER A 395 -3.46 -42.88 45.77
N SER A 396 -4.32 -43.05 44.76
CA SER A 396 -4.78 -44.35 44.27
C SER A 396 -3.81 -45.01 43.28
N ILE A 397 -2.75 -44.32 42.86
CA ILE A 397 -1.77 -44.81 41.88
C ILE A 397 -0.44 -45.12 42.55
N THR A 398 0.17 -46.23 42.12
CA THR A 398 1.54 -46.58 42.48
C THR A 398 2.43 -46.37 41.26
N MET A 399 3.22 -45.30 41.26
CA MET A 399 4.15 -44.99 40.16
C MET A 399 5.23 -46.06 40.02
N ASP A 400 5.55 -46.43 38.78
CA ASP A 400 6.63 -47.36 38.44
C ASP A 400 7.90 -46.58 38.06
N ASN A 401 7.87 -45.88 36.93
CA ASN A 401 9.04 -45.16 36.43
C ASN A 401 8.66 -43.91 35.60
N CYS A 402 9.62 -43.01 35.44
CA CYS A 402 9.56 -41.99 34.38
C CYS A 402 10.82 -42.12 33.52
N THR A 403 10.62 -42.11 32.21
CA THR A 403 11.64 -42.37 31.20
C THR A 403 11.79 -41.15 30.28
N LEU A 404 13.04 -40.76 30.01
CA LEU A 404 13.37 -39.71 29.04
C LEU A 404 13.22 -40.26 27.62
N TYR A 405 12.41 -39.61 26.81
CA TYR A 405 12.28 -39.85 25.38
C TYR A 405 12.91 -38.71 24.60
N GLY A 406 13.54 -39.02 23.47
CA GLY A 406 14.05 -38.02 22.57
C GLY A 406 14.67 -38.61 21.32
N ASN A 407 15.05 -37.75 20.37
CA ASN A 407 15.73 -38.15 19.13
C ASN A 407 17.25 -38.25 19.28
N PHE A 408 17.76 -38.55 20.47
CA PHE A 408 19.20 -38.52 20.80
C PHE A 408 20.08 -39.43 19.92
N THR A 409 19.49 -40.48 19.33
CA THR A 409 20.16 -41.44 18.45
C THR A 409 19.74 -41.31 16.98
N GLY A 410 19.05 -40.21 16.62
CA GLY A 410 18.48 -39.98 15.29
C GLY A 410 17.08 -40.56 15.07
N SER A 411 16.51 -41.23 16.07
CA SER A 411 15.11 -41.70 16.08
C SER A 411 14.48 -41.41 17.43
N TRP A 412 13.18 -41.11 17.46
CA TRP A 412 12.44 -40.84 18.70
C TRP A 412 12.30 -42.12 19.54
N LEU A 413 13.17 -42.28 20.53
CA LEU A 413 13.31 -43.50 21.33
C LEU A 413 13.55 -43.15 22.80
N PRO A 414 13.26 -44.08 23.74
CA PRO A 414 13.66 -43.89 25.13
C PRO A 414 15.19 -43.88 25.23
N SER A 415 15.76 -42.95 26.00
CA SER A 415 17.21 -42.77 26.11
C SER A 415 17.93 -43.90 26.88
N GLY A 416 17.18 -44.89 27.39
CA GLY A 416 17.68 -45.96 28.26
C GLY A 416 17.95 -45.51 29.70
N ASN A 417 17.87 -44.21 29.98
CA ASN A 417 18.03 -43.64 31.31
C ASN A 417 16.66 -43.41 31.94
N ASN A 418 16.39 -44.14 33.03
CA ASN A 418 15.22 -43.96 33.89
C ASN A 418 15.61 -43.10 35.10
N SER A 419 14.64 -42.48 35.77
CA SER A 419 14.89 -41.83 37.07
C SER A 419 15.55 -42.81 38.04
N THR A 420 16.82 -42.57 38.38
CA THR A 420 17.63 -43.47 39.22
C THR A 420 17.34 -43.32 40.73
N ARG A 421 16.38 -42.47 41.09
CA ARG A 421 15.88 -42.25 42.46
C ARG A 421 14.37 -42.45 42.52
N ALA A 422 13.88 -42.80 43.72
CA ALA A 422 12.45 -42.87 44.00
C ALA A 422 11.77 -41.57 43.55
N LEU A 423 10.77 -41.70 42.66
CA LEU A 423 10.00 -40.58 42.15
C LEU A 423 9.32 -39.85 43.31
N VAL A 424 9.41 -38.52 43.32
CA VAL A 424 8.77 -37.69 44.35
C VAL A 424 7.61 -36.92 43.73
N ASN A 425 6.40 -37.16 44.25
CA ASN A 425 5.15 -36.58 43.77
C ASN A 425 5.14 -35.04 43.93
N GLY A 426 4.74 -34.31 42.90
CA GLY A 426 4.55 -32.86 42.93
C GLY A 426 5.82 -32.04 43.17
N THR A 427 7.00 -32.60 42.87
CA THR A 427 8.30 -31.90 43.00
C THR A 427 9.23 -32.18 41.82
N THR A 428 10.29 -31.39 41.68
CA THR A 428 11.27 -31.55 40.61
C THR A 428 12.06 -32.86 40.73
N ASN A 429 11.91 -33.70 39.73
CA ASN A 429 12.71 -34.90 39.46
C ASN A 429 13.65 -34.61 38.28
N TRP A 430 14.67 -35.44 38.06
CA TRP A 430 15.68 -35.19 37.04
C TRP A 430 16.28 -36.47 36.45
N ILE A 431 16.68 -36.41 35.18
CA ILE A 431 17.38 -37.44 34.43
C ILE A 431 18.54 -36.77 33.67
N ASN A 432 19.78 -37.22 33.91
CA ASN A 432 20.91 -36.80 33.09
C ASN A 432 21.01 -37.70 31.86
N ASN A 433 21.24 -37.10 30.69
CA ASN A 433 21.50 -37.84 29.47
C ASN A 433 22.66 -37.20 28.70
N THR A 434 23.58 -38.03 28.22
CA THR A 434 24.70 -37.61 27.39
C THR A 434 24.34 -37.81 25.92
N VAL A 435 24.28 -36.73 25.16
CA VAL A 435 24.02 -36.77 23.72
C VAL A 435 25.28 -37.08 22.92
N GLY A 436 25.13 -37.67 21.74
CA GLY A 436 26.25 -38.22 20.97
C GLY A 436 27.09 -37.19 20.20
N SER A 437 26.53 -36.00 19.92
CA SER A 437 27.17 -34.93 19.18
C SER A 437 26.50 -33.59 19.49
N ASP A 438 27.05 -32.50 18.96
CA ASP A 438 26.33 -31.23 18.90
C ASP A 438 25.11 -31.35 17.98
N GLY A 439 24.06 -30.57 18.26
CA GLY A 439 22.82 -30.57 17.51
C GLY A 439 21.57 -30.27 18.34
N ALA A 440 20.44 -30.14 17.64
CA ALA A 440 19.13 -29.95 18.25
C ALA A 440 18.46 -31.29 18.56
N TYR A 441 18.13 -31.50 19.83
CA TYR A 441 17.50 -32.71 20.33
C TYR A 441 16.09 -32.40 20.85
N ILE A 442 15.10 -33.05 20.27
CA ILE A 442 13.73 -33.02 20.76
C ILE A 442 13.64 -34.03 21.92
N TRP A 443 12.95 -33.67 23.00
CA TRP A 443 12.81 -34.50 24.18
C TRP A 443 11.45 -34.33 24.87
N ASN A 444 11.07 -35.35 25.65
CA ASN A 444 9.90 -35.38 26.53
C ASN A 444 10.10 -36.42 27.65
N ILE A 445 9.22 -36.44 28.65
CA ILE A 445 9.24 -37.39 29.75
C ILE A 445 7.93 -38.17 29.76
N TYR A 446 8.03 -39.50 29.79
CA TYR A 446 6.90 -40.41 29.90
C TYR A 446 6.92 -41.07 31.28
N CYS A 447 5.87 -40.90 32.05
CA CYS A 447 5.72 -41.46 33.39
C CYS A 447 4.69 -42.58 33.39
N TYR A 448 5.07 -43.75 33.90
CA TYR A 448 4.27 -44.98 33.94
C TYR A 448 4.00 -45.40 35.39
N ASP A 449 2.82 -45.98 35.62
CA ASP A 449 2.49 -46.71 36.85
C ASP A 449 2.73 -48.23 36.73
N ILE A 450 2.58 -48.96 37.83
CA ILE A 450 2.79 -50.43 37.86
C ILE A 450 1.78 -51.23 37.01
N THR A 451 0.71 -50.59 36.54
CA THR A 451 -0.32 -51.18 35.66
C THR A 451 -0.09 -50.84 34.19
N ASN A 452 1.00 -50.14 33.86
CA ASN A 452 1.34 -49.57 32.55
C ASN A 452 0.42 -48.42 32.09
N GLN A 453 -0.27 -47.76 33.02
CA GLN A 453 -0.90 -46.48 32.75
C GLN A 453 0.19 -45.41 32.64
N TYR A 454 0.06 -44.47 31.70
CA TYR A 454 1.08 -43.44 31.50
C TYR A 454 0.53 -42.07 31.12
N ASP A 455 1.34 -41.05 31.38
CA ASP A 455 1.16 -39.70 30.85
C ASP A 455 2.51 -39.06 30.46
N TYR A 456 2.46 -38.01 29.64
CA TYR A 456 3.61 -37.25 29.18
C TYR A 456 3.21 -35.78 28.95
N TYR A 457 4.19 -34.88 28.94
CA TYR A 457 3.88 -33.47 28.73
C TYR A 457 3.35 -33.24 27.30
N SER A 458 2.27 -32.48 27.17
CA SER A 458 1.50 -32.36 25.92
C SER A 458 2.28 -31.85 24.71
N SER A 459 3.42 -31.19 24.92
CA SER A 459 4.28 -30.66 23.86
C SER A 459 5.72 -31.12 24.04
N ASN A 460 6.35 -31.61 22.98
CA ASN A 460 7.79 -31.90 23.02
C ASN A 460 8.60 -30.60 23.16
N ARG A 461 9.74 -30.65 23.85
CA ARG A 461 10.70 -29.53 23.92
C ARG A 461 11.93 -29.84 23.10
N THR A 462 12.61 -28.81 22.63
CA THR A 462 13.91 -28.92 21.96
C THR A 462 14.99 -28.40 22.90
N VAL A 463 16.13 -29.09 23.00
CA VAL A 463 17.37 -28.60 23.60
C VAL A 463 18.43 -28.54 22.52
N ILE A 464 19.24 -27.49 22.49
CA ILE A 464 20.34 -27.33 21.55
C ILE A 464 21.65 -27.54 22.29
N VAL A 465 22.41 -28.55 21.88
CA VAL A 465 23.73 -28.84 22.45
C VAL A 465 24.78 -28.36 21.46
N ASP A 466 25.69 -27.52 21.94
CA ASP A 466 26.77 -27.00 21.13
C ASP A 466 28.05 -26.84 21.97
N THR A 467 29.03 -27.71 21.73
CA THR A 467 30.29 -27.76 22.47
C THR A 467 31.46 -27.06 21.76
N ILE A 468 31.25 -26.56 20.54
CA ILE A 468 32.26 -25.89 19.72
C ILE A 468 31.68 -24.55 19.25
N THR A 469 32.37 -23.42 19.50
CA THR A 469 31.95 -22.09 19.02
C THR A 469 32.19 -21.95 17.50
N ASP A 470 31.44 -22.70 16.70
CA ASP A 470 31.43 -22.64 15.25
C ASP A 470 30.01 -22.72 14.68
N CYS A 471 29.77 -21.93 13.64
CA CYS A 471 28.49 -21.88 12.93
C CYS A 471 28.67 -22.64 11.60
N GLY A 472 29.00 -23.94 11.67
CA GLY A 472 29.28 -24.83 10.51
C GLY A 472 28.07 -25.61 9.94
N ALA A 473 28.27 -26.38 8.85
CA ALA A 473 27.22 -26.96 7.99
C ALA A 473 26.19 -27.92 8.64
N SER A 474 26.30 -28.22 9.94
CA SER A 474 25.34 -29.06 10.69
C SER A 474 25.03 -28.59 12.13
N THR A 475 25.74 -27.59 12.66
CA THR A 475 25.61 -27.08 14.04
C THR A 475 24.81 -25.77 14.03
N PRO A 476 23.66 -25.64 14.70
CA PRO A 476 22.93 -24.37 14.80
C PRO A 476 23.83 -23.23 15.29
N CYS A 477 23.71 -22.03 14.72
CA CYS A 477 24.58 -20.91 15.12
C CYS A 477 24.17 -20.34 16.48
N ASN A 478 25.15 -19.80 17.20
CA ASN A 478 25.01 -19.04 18.43
C ASN A 478 25.59 -17.62 18.30
N CYS A 479 25.20 -16.74 19.23
CA CYS A 479 25.82 -15.43 19.37
C CYS A 479 27.34 -15.59 19.60
N GLY A 480 28.14 -14.83 18.87
CA GLY A 480 29.60 -14.84 18.96
C GLY A 480 30.29 -15.87 18.07
N ASP A 481 29.53 -16.76 17.42
CA ASP A 481 30.12 -17.82 16.62
C ASP A 481 30.87 -17.31 15.40
N THR A 482 31.91 -18.06 15.04
CA THR A 482 32.69 -17.80 13.83
C THR A 482 32.19 -18.64 12.66
N LEU A 483 31.82 -17.96 11.58
CA LEU A 483 31.45 -18.54 10.30
C LEU A 483 32.68 -18.67 9.40
N ASN A 484 33.13 -19.91 9.18
CA ASN A 484 34.29 -20.24 8.33
C ASN A 484 33.88 -20.88 6.98
N ALA A 485 32.58 -21.14 6.77
CA ALA A 485 32.03 -21.70 5.53
C ALA A 485 30.65 -21.08 5.25
N SER A 486 30.22 -21.05 3.99
CA SER A 486 28.89 -20.53 3.61
C SER A 486 27.75 -21.26 4.32
N ARG A 487 26.71 -20.52 4.69
CA ARG A 487 25.56 -21.03 5.44
C ARG A 487 24.25 -20.37 5.04
N THR A 488 23.19 -21.17 5.03
CA THR A 488 21.81 -20.70 4.99
C THR A 488 21.13 -21.04 6.31
N PHE A 489 20.53 -20.05 6.98
CA PHE A 489 19.84 -20.24 8.24
C PHE A 489 18.54 -21.04 8.07
N SER A 490 18.21 -21.73 9.16
CA SER A 490 16.96 -22.44 9.39
C SER A 490 16.29 -21.89 10.66
N ALA A 491 15.12 -22.43 11.02
CA ALA A 491 14.42 -22.06 12.26
C ALA A 491 15.28 -22.27 13.53
N LEU A 492 16.31 -23.11 13.47
CA LEU A 492 17.24 -23.37 14.58
C LEU A 492 18.34 -22.31 14.71
N ASP A 493 18.50 -21.41 13.73
CA ASP A 493 19.62 -20.44 13.65
C ASP A 493 19.21 -19.01 14.05
N SER A 494 17.99 -18.80 14.55
CA SER A 494 17.58 -17.47 15.00
C SER A 494 18.29 -17.12 16.31
N LEU A 495 19.15 -16.09 16.25
CA LEU A 495 19.93 -15.64 17.39
C LEU A 495 19.13 -14.61 18.18
N THR A 496 18.98 -14.83 19.49
CA THR A 496 18.26 -13.92 20.39
C THR A 496 19.11 -13.54 21.59
N ASP A 497 18.94 -12.31 22.06
CA ASP A 497 19.59 -11.78 23.27
C ASP A 497 21.13 -11.85 23.24
N CYS A 498 21.74 -11.59 22.07
CA CYS A 498 23.20 -11.54 21.94
C CYS A 498 23.79 -10.38 22.76
N SER A 499 24.48 -10.73 23.84
CA SER A 499 25.22 -9.78 24.69
C SER A 499 26.61 -9.41 24.12
N GLU A 500 27.07 -10.14 23.11
CA GLU A 500 28.31 -9.92 22.35
C GLU A 500 28.03 -9.71 20.84
N ASP A 501 29.03 -9.87 19.97
CA ASP A 501 28.80 -9.85 18.52
C ASP A 501 27.83 -10.98 18.12
N GLY A 502 26.94 -10.77 17.15
CA GLY A 502 25.99 -11.78 16.71
C GLY A 502 26.70 -12.92 15.97
N LEU A 503 27.31 -12.63 14.82
CA LEU A 503 28.17 -13.57 14.08
C LEU A 503 29.45 -12.92 13.57
N ILE A 504 30.51 -13.72 13.47
CA ILE A 504 31.82 -13.29 12.98
C ILE A 504 32.17 -14.08 11.72
N ILE A 505 32.24 -13.42 10.57
CA ILE A 505 32.71 -14.05 9.32
C ILE A 505 34.22 -13.94 9.24
N ASN A 506 34.90 -15.09 9.24
CA ASN A 506 36.36 -15.19 9.26
C ASN A 506 36.87 -16.09 8.12
N GLY A 507 36.61 -15.69 6.89
CA GLY A 507 36.94 -16.45 5.69
C GLY A 507 36.62 -15.68 4.41
N THR A 508 37.23 -16.09 3.30
CA THR A 508 36.95 -15.56 1.95
C THR A 508 35.91 -16.44 1.25
N ASP A 509 35.14 -15.89 0.30
CA ASP A 509 34.11 -16.60 -0.49
C ASP A 509 32.95 -17.15 0.36
N ILE A 510 32.61 -16.47 1.46
CA ILE A 510 31.57 -16.89 2.40
C ILE A 510 30.24 -16.22 2.09
N ILE A 511 29.17 -17.02 2.01
CA ILE A 511 27.79 -16.54 1.89
C ILE A 511 27.04 -16.86 3.18
N LEU A 512 26.61 -15.83 3.90
CA LEU A 512 25.62 -15.92 4.96
C LEU A 512 24.25 -15.53 4.38
N ASP A 513 23.35 -16.50 4.28
CA ASP A 513 21.94 -16.28 3.91
C ASP A 513 21.07 -16.55 5.14
N CYS A 514 20.59 -15.52 5.82
CA CYS A 514 19.77 -15.72 7.00
C CYS A 514 18.34 -16.19 6.67
N ALA A 515 17.94 -16.32 5.40
CA ALA A 515 16.62 -16.81 4.98
C ALA A 515 15.41 -16.11 5.66
N GLY A 516 15.57 -14.84 6.08
CA GLY A 516 14.57 -14.05 6.80
C GLY A 516 14.57 -14.22 8.32
N TYR A 517 15.46 -15.03 8.88
CA TYR A 517 15.61 -15.23 10.32
C TYR A 517 16.37 -14.09 11.01
N VAL A 518 16.20 -14.02 12.33
CA VAL A 518 16.59 -12.89 13.17
C VAL A 518 17.97 -13.10 13.80
N ILE A 519 18.76 -12.04 13.85
CA ILE A 519 19.94 -11.86 14.69
C ILE A 519 19.63 -10.67 15.62
N ASN A 520 19.34 -10.95 16.88
CA ASN A 520 18.90 -9.95 17.87
C ASN A 520 19.90 -9.85 19.03
N GLY A 521 20.36 -8.63 19.31
CA GLY A 521 21.26 -8.33 20.42
C GLY A 521 20.57 -7.72 21.64
N THR A 522 21.35 -7.40 22.67
CA THR A 522 20.86 -6.73 23.90
C THR A 522 21.13 -5.23 23.91
N GLY A 523 21.62 -4.65 22.81
CA GLY A 523 21.96 -3.22 22.68
C GLY A 523 23.28 -2.81 23.33
N GLY A 524 24.22 -3.74 23.52
CA GLY A 524 25.52 -3.48 24.14
C GLY A 524 26.41 -2.51 23.32
N SER A 525 27.19 -1.67 24.01
CA SER A 525 28.16 -0.79 23.36
C SER A 525 29.33 -1.60 22.79
N GLY A 526 29.58 -1.48 21.49
CA GLY A 526 30.68 -2.17 20.80
C GLY A 526 30.35 -3.56 20.25
N THR A 527 29.08 -3.98 20.34
CA THR A 527 28.60 -5.22 19.71
C THR A 527 28.16 -4.98 18.27
N THR A 528 28.40 -5.98 17.42
CA THR A 528 28.02 -5.98 16.00
C THR A 528 27.10 -7.15 15.70
N GLY A 529 26.01 -6.92 14.97
CA GLY A 529 25.14 -8.02 14.54
C GLY A 529 25.86 -9.03 13.64
N VAL A 530 26.46 -8.57 12.54
CA VAL A 530 27.35 -9.39 11.70
C VAL A 530 28.66 -8.66 11.46
N LYS A 531 29.77 -9.27 11.88
CA LYS A 531 31.12 -8.73 11.76
C LYS A 531 31.92 -9.50 10.73
N ILE A 532 32.34 -8.84 9.66
CA ILE A 532 33.22 -9.39 8.63
C ILE A 532 34.65 -8.99 9.00
N ASN A 533 35.44 -9.97 9.43
CA ASN A 533 36.81 -9.77 9.89
C ASN A 533 37.79 -9.44 8.75
N TYR A 534 39.01 -9.06 9.13
CA TYR A 534 40.09 -8.65 8.23
C TYR A 534 40.37 -9.67 7.12
N SER A 535 40.48 -9.21 5.88
CA SER A 535 40.77 -10.05 4.69
C SER A 535 39.73 -11.14 4.39
N SER A 536 38.49 -11.01 4.88
CA SER A 536 37.37 -11.89 4.53
C SER A 536 36.73 -11.44 3.21
N ASN A 537 37.47 -11.58 2.12
CA ASN A 537 37.08 -11.05 0.80
C ASN A 537 35.92 -11.83 0.16
N ASN A 538 35.23 -11.22 -0.80
CA ASN A 538 34.12 -11.83 -1.55
C ASN A 538 33.02 -12.42 -0.63
N THR A 539 32.72 -11.72 0.46
CA THR A 539 31.73 -12.14 1.46
C THR A 539 30.35 -11.61 1.10
N THR A 540 29.32 -12.46 1.15
CA THR A 540 27.92 -12.06 0.96
C THR A 540 27.14 -12.21 2.26
N VAL A 541 26.41 -11.18 2.69
CA VAL A 541 25.43 -11.26 3.79
C VAL A 541 24.06 -10.87 3.24
N LYS A 542 23.09 -11.78 3.30
CA LYS A 542 21.79 -11.55 2.72
C LYS A 542 20.60 -12.10 3.50
N ASN A 543 19.44 -11.48 3.29
CA ASN A 543 18.15 -11.87 3.86
C ASN A 543 18.15 -11.92 5.41
N CYS A 544 18.97 -11.12 6.09
CA CYS A 544 19.06 -11.11 7.55
C CYS A 544 18.19 -10.01 8.18
N ILE A 545 17.53 -10.32 9.30
CA ILE A 545 16.88 -9.32 10.16
C ILE A 545 17.79 -9.09 11.37
N ILE A 546 18.45 -7.93 11.45
CA ILE A 546 19.47 -7.63 12.47
C ILE A 546 18.99 -6.45 13.34
N HIS A 547 18.89 -6.62 14.65
CA HIS A 547 18.51 -5.50 15.52
C HIS A 547 19.09 -5.55 16.92
N ASN A 548 19.04 -4.42 17.63
CA ASN A 548 19.53 -4.27 19.01
C ASN A 548 21.04 -4.52 19.17
N PHE A 549 21.86 -3.97 18.27
CA PHE A 549 23.32 -3.96 18.39
C PHE A 549 23.86 -2.53 18.41
N GLY A 550 25.12 -2.36 18.79
CA GLY A 550 25.83 -1.10 18.60
C GLY A 550 26.08 -0.78 17.11
N THR A 551 26.29 -1.81 16.28
CA THR A 551 26.41 -1.70 14.81
C THR A 551 25.69 -2.88 14.17
N GLY A 552 24.93 -2.66 13.09
CA GLY A 552 24.21 -3.75 12.42
C GLY A 552 25.16 -4.71 11.71
N ILE A 553 25.83 -4.23 10.66
CA ILE A 553 26.86 -4.97 9.94
C ILE A 553 28.16 -4.17 9.93
N PHE A 554 29.27 -4.79 10.30
CA PHE A 554 30.60 -4.18 10.25
C PHE A 554 31.51 -4.93 9.28
N GLY A 555 31.87 -4.29 8.18
CA GLY A 555 32.89 -4.74 7.24
C GLY A 555 34.26 -4.15 7.56
N ASN A 556 35.20 -4.98 8.03
CA ASN A 556 36.55 -4.54 8.39
C ASN A 556 37.59 -5.06 7.38
N ALA A 557 38.28 -4.15 6.69
CA ALA A 557 39.44 -4.42 5.84
C ALA A 557 39.25 -5.61 4.87
N SER A 558 38.10 -5.63 4.18
CA SER A 558 37.70 -6.71 3.29
C SER A 558 37.25 -6.18 1.94
N LEU A 559 37.57 -6.90 0.87
CA LEU A 559 37.22 -6.58 -0.51
C LEU A 559 35.98 -7.34 -0.95
N ASP A 560 35.22 -6.70 -1.83
CA ASP A 560 34.11 -7.26 -2.60
C ASP A 560 33.00 -7.84 -1.72
N MET A 561 32.67 -7.14 -0.63
CA MET A 561 31.55 -7.49 0.23
C MET A 561 30.22 -7.21 -0.50
N ASN A 562 29.26 -8.13 -0.40
CA ASN A 562 27.93 -7.98 -0.97
C ASN A 562 26.86 -8.08 0.13
N LEU A 563 26.31 -6.95 0.53
CA LEU A 563 25.32 -6.85 1.61
C LEU A 563 23.96 -6.58 0.96
N THR A 564 23.06 -7.58 0.95
CA THR A 564 21.80 -7.44 0.19
C THR A 564 20.55 -7.98 0.87
N ASN A 565 19.40 -7.32 0.70
CA ASN A 565 18.11 -7.75 1.25
C ASN A 565 18.11 -7.90 2.78
N ASN A 566 18.94 -7.15 3.51
CA ASN A 566 18.95 -7.19 4.97
C ASN A 566 18.03 -6.11 5.56
N THR A 567 17.40 -6.40 6.69
CA THR A 567 16.61 -5.45 7.49
C THR A 567 17.34 -5.17 8.80
N ILE A 568 17.71 -3.91 9.07
CA ILE A 568 18.54 -3.51 10.21
C ILE A 568 17.83 -2.40 11.00
N TYR A 569 17.60 -2.56 12.31
CA TYR A 569 16.93 -1.53 13.15
C TYR A 569 17.29 -1.61 14.65
N GLY A 570 16.77 -0.69 15.47
CA GLY A 570 16.86 -0.76 16.94
C GLY A 570 18.27 -0.58 17.51
N LEU A 571 19.12 0.22 16.88
CA LEU A 571 20.53 0.36 17.25
C LEU A 571 20.73 1.46 18.32
N SER A 572 21.34 1.10 19.45
CA SER A 572 21.22 1.85 20.72
C SER A 572 22.43 2.72 21.12
N ASN A 573 23.47 2.88 20.30
CA ASN A 573 24.72 3.53 20.71
C ASN A 573 25.09 4.80 19.93
N TYR A 574 25.42 5.89 20.64
CA TYR A 574 25.94 7.16 20.08
C TYR A 574 27.21 6.85 19.24
N ASN A 575 27.16 7.11 17.93
CA ASN A 575 28.16 6.74 16.89
C ASN A 575 28.02 5.36 16.24
N GLY A 576 26.96 4.60 16.53
CA GLY A 576 26.64 3.34 15.86
C GLY A 576 26.16 3.55 14.42
N ALA A 577 26.53 2.65 13.51
CA ALA A 577 26.02 2.66 12.13
C ALA A 577 25.13 1.45 11.85
N GLY A 578 24.14 1.62 10.96
CA GLY A 578 23.41 0.49 10.40
C GLY A 578 24.35 -0.47 9.68
N ILE A 579 25.14 0.08 8.75
CA ILE A 579 26.26 -0.60 8.10
C ILE A 579 27.49 0.28 8.21
N LEU A 580 28.57 -0.28 8.76
CA LEU A 580 29.88 0.35 8.85
C LEU A 580 30.87 -0.36 7.94
N ILE A 581 31.54 0.38 7.07
CA ILE A 581 32.64 -0.07 6.23
C ILE A 581 33.91 0.66 6.65
N SER A 582 34.94 -0.07 7.08
CA SER A 582 36.19 0.52 7.58
C SER A 582 37.41 -0.37 7.32
N ASP A 583 38.58 0.25 7.32
CA ASP A 583 39.89 -0.39 7.47
C ASP A 583 40.73 0.49 8.40
N ALA A 584 40.88 0.05 9.65
CA ALA A 584 41.69 0.74 10.64
C ALA A 584 43.18 0.79 10.27
N SER A 585 43.65 -0.09 9.38
CA SER A 585 45.04 -0.16 8.96
C SER A 585 45.39 0.80 7.81
N GLN A 586 44.39 1.29 7.06
CA GLN A 586 44.55 2.08 5.83
C GLN A 586 45.50 1.46 4.79
N THR A 587 45.71 0.14 4.84
CA THR A 587 46.73 -0.55 4.03
C THR A 587 46.13 -1.53 3.03
N ILE A 588 44.87 -1.93 3.22
CA ILE A 588 44.17 -2.88 2.35
C ILE A 588 42.91 -2.17 1.83
N GLY A 589 42.75 -2.14 0.51
CA GLY A 589 41.53 -1.59 -0.08
C GLY A 589 40.29 -2.27 0.51
N VAL A 590 39.20 -1.52 0.68
CA VAL A 590 37.91 -2.05 1.14
C VAL A 590 36.89 -1.79 0.05
N SER A 591 36.11 -2.80 -0.33
CA SER A 591 35.02 -2.62 -1.30
C SER A 591 33.73 -3.29 -0.84
N ALA A 592 32.61 -2.59 -1.00
CA ALA A 592 31.29 -3.09 -0.62
C ALA A 592 30.20 -2.71 -1.64
N ASN A 593 29.34 -3.66 -1.98
CA ASN A 593 28.08 -3.44 -2.67
C ASN A 593 26.95 -3.62 -1.66
N ILE A 594 26.18 -2.56 -1.41
CA ILE A 594 25.09 -2.52 -0.44
C ILE A 594 23.80 -2.35 -1.25
N THR A 595 23.01 -3.41 -1.40
CA THR A 595 21.86 -3.42 -2.33
C THR A 595 20.56 -3.91 -1.73
N ASN A 596 19.44 -3.20 -1.93
CA ASN A 596 18.10 -3.62 -1.49
C ASN A 596 17.94 -3.86 0.03
N ASN A 597 18.71 -3.17 0.88
CA ASN A 597 18.59 -3.28 2.34
C ASN A 597 17.60 -2.27 2.89
N ASN A 598 16.98 -2.57 4.04
CA ASN A 598 16.18 -1.65 4.83
C ASN A 598 16.89 -1.35 6.15
N ILE A 599 17.39 -0.14 6.34
CA ILE A 599 18.33 0.22 7.40
C ILE A 599 17.76 1.38 8.20
N THR A 600 17.67 1.23 9.52
CA THR A 600 17.29 2.28 10.46
C THR A 600 18.30 2.35 11.61
N SER A 601 18.99 3.49 11.74
CA SER A 601 19.89 3.78 12.85
C SER A 601 19.30 4.90 13.72
N GLU A 602 19.21 4.68 15.03
CA GLU A 602 18.61 5.63 15.98
C GLU A 602 19.65 6.52 16.67
N THR A 603 20.94 6.29 16.46
CA THR A 603 22.02 6.88 17.26
C THR A 603 23.28 7.26 16.47
N GLY A 604 23.27 7.09 15.14
CA GLY A 604 24.33 7.53 14.24
C GLY A 604 23.94 7.42 12.76
N SER A 605 24.86 6.98 11.90
CA SER A 605 24.65 6.95 10.44
C SER A 605 23.89 5.70 9.97
N GLY A 606 23.07 5.82 8.93
CA GLY A 606 22.45 4.65 8.29
C GLY A 606 23.52 3.76 7.66
N VAL A 607 24.29 4.33 6.73
CA VAL A 607 25.48 3.70 6.13
C VAL A 607 26.68 4.63 6.30
N PHE A 608 27.76 4.12 6.90
CA PHE A 608 29.01 4.85 7.06
C PHE A 608 30.16 4.12 6.38
N CYS A 609 30.78 4.77 5.37
CA CYS A 609 32.00 4.29 4.73
C CYS A 609 33.17 5.20 5.15
N SER A 610 33.96 4.75 6.11
CA SER A 610 35.08 5.55 6.63
C SER A 610 36.27 5.61 5.67
N VAL A 611 36.56 4.50 4.99
CA VAL A 611 37.65 4.32 4.02
C VAL A 611 37.25 3.30 2.95
N GLY A 612 37.83 3.37 1.76
CA GLY A 612 37.58 2.41 0.67
C GLY A 612 36.47 2.85 -0.28
N THR A 613 35.91 1.91 -1.04
CA THR A 613 34.86 2.15 -2.07
C THR A 613 33.57 1.42 -1.75
N ALA A 614 32.46 2.13 -1.67
CA ALA A 614 31.15 1.48 -1.54
C ALA A 614 30.17 1.91 -2.64
N ASN A 615 29.33 0.98 -3.08
CA ASN A 615 28.17 1.22 -3.92
C ASN A 615 26.92 0.99 -3.07
N VAL A 616 25.99 1.94 -3.09
CA VAL A 616 24.74 1.90 -2.30
C VAL A 616 23.59 2.00 -3.29
N ILE A 617 22.88 0.90 -3.52
CA ILE A 617 21.88 0.80 -4.60
C ILE A 617 20.53 0.28 -4.09
N ASN A 618 19.43 0.96 -4.38
CA ASN A 618 18.06 0.52 -4.09
C ASN A 618 17.75 0.22 -2.61
N ASN A 619 18.42 0.88 -1.67
CA ASN A 619 18.20 0.70 -0.23
C ASN A 619 17.15 1.68 0.32
N SER A 620 16.48 1.28 1.40
CA SER A 620 15.74 2.18 2.29
C SER A 620 16.61 2.47 3.51
N ILE A 621 16.98 3.73 3.75
CA ILE A 621 17.98 4.13 4.74
C ILE A 621 17.42 5.27 5.59
N SER A 622 17.37 5.08 6.90
CA SER A 622 17.10 6.11 7.90
C SER A 622 18.27 6.18 8.87
N GLY A 623 18.91 7.34 8.96
CA GLY A 623 19.95 7.62 9.95
C GLY A 623 19.49 8.61 11.00
N TYR A 624 20.14 8.62 12.16
CA TYR A 624 19.93 9.65 13.16
C TYR A 624 20.66 10.94 12.76
N ASP A 625 21.98 10.83 12.53
CA ASP A 625 22.83 11.96 12.11
C ASP A 625 22.92 12.07 10.59
N TYR A 626 23.34 11.01 9.90
CA TYR A 626 23.47 10.97 8.44
C TYR A 626 22.77 9.75 7.88
N GLY A 627 22.10 9.87 6.74
CA GLY A 627 21.59 8.70 6.03
C GLY A 627 22.76 7.90 5.47
N ILE A 628 23.59 8.57 4.66
CA ILE A 628 24.85 8.05 4.11
C ILE A 628 25.98 9.01 4.46
N GLU A 629 27.09 8.49 4.97
CA GLU A 629 28.27 9.26 5.39
C GLU A 629 29.57 8.68 4.82
N SER A 630 30.44 9.52 4.25
CA SER A 630 31.86 9.16 4.03
C SER A 630 32.81 9.79 5.03
N GLY A 631 33.80 9.01 5.43
CA GLY A 631 35.00 9.50 6.09
C GLY A 631 35.99 10.16 5.11
N PHE A 632 37.10 10.66 5.64
CA PHE A 632 38.10 11.45 4.91
C PHE A 632 38.82 10.74 3.76
N SER A 633 38.81 9.40 3.74
CA SER A 633 39.41 8.58 2.66
C SER A 633 38.43 7.56 2.08
N GLY A 634 37.13 7.72 2.39
CA GLY A 634 36.06 6.97 1.75
C GLY A 634 35.72 7.59 0.39
N SER A 635 35.81 6.79 -0.66
CA SER A 635 35.30 7.10 -1.99
C SER A 635 34.00 6.34 -2.21
N TRP A 636 33.06 6.92 -2.94
CA TRP A 636 31.81 6.25 -3.30
C TRP A 636 31.79 6.01 -4.81
N GLY A 637 31.38 4.82 -5.24
CA GLY A 637 31.22 4.51 -6.66
C GLY A 637 29.86 5.02 -7.17
N GLN A 638 28.80 4.30 -6.81
CA GLN A 638 27.42 4.63 -7.16
C GLN A 638 26.53 4.74 -5.93
N ILE A 639 25.77 5.82 -5.82
CA ILE A 639 24.65 5.97 -4.88
C ILE A 639 23.40 6.08 -5.74
N GLN A 640 22.67 4.97 -5.91
CA GLN A 640 21.60 4.87 -6.90
C GLN A 640 20.28 4.33 -6.35
N GLY A 641 19.14 4.93 -6.69
CA GLY A 641 17.84 4.29 -6.44
C GLY A 641 17.42 4.19 -4.96
N ASN A 642 18.12 4.85 -4.04
CA ASN A 642 17.88 4.69 -2.60
C ASN A 642 16.80 5.65 -2.08
N ASN A 643 16.05 5.24 -1.06
CA ASN A 643 15.21 6.13 -0.26
C ASN A 643 15.93 6.44 1.06
N ILE A 644 16.39 7.67 1.23
CA ILE A 644 17.29 8.10 2.30
C ILE A 644 16.63 9.22 3.11
N THR A 645 16.61 9.05 4.43
CA THR A 645 16.07 10.04 5.37
C THR A 645 16.93 10.17 6.62
N THR A 646 16.76 11.27 7.35
CA THR A 646 17.41 11.47 8.66
C THR A 646 16.42 11.97 9.71
N ASN A 647 16.56 11.49 10.95
CA ASN A 647 15.61 11.75 12.03
C ASN A 647 15.93 12.98 12.91
N TYR A 648 17.20 13.46 12.99
CA TYR A 648 17.57 14.61 13.83
C TYR A 648 17.84 15.88 13.00
N GLY A 649 16.78 16.65 12.74
CA GLY A 649 16.73 17.77 11.79
C GLY A 649 17.50 19.06 12.13
N LEU A 650 18.59 19.02 12.90
CA LEU A 650 19.29 20.25 13.36
C LEU A 650 20.80 20.34 13.05
N SER A 651 21.48 19.27 12.61
CA SER A 651 22.93 19.34 12.30
C SER A 651 23.42 18.45 11.16
N GLY A 652 22.76 17.31 10.92
CA GLY A 652 23.24 16.27 9.99
C GLY A 652 22.73 16.42 8.55
N SER A 653 23.55 16.00 7.59
CA SER A 653 23.17 15.99 6.16
C SER A 653 22.64 14.61 5.77
N VAL A 654 21.65 14.53 4.89
CA VAL A 654 21.08 13.21 4.53
C VAL A 654 22.10 12.35 3.79
N VAL A 655 22.83 12.95 2.85
CA VAL A 655 23.97 12.35 2.17
C VAL A 655 25.19 13.25 2.39
N PHE A 656 26.23 12.74 3.04
CA PHE A 656 27.46 13.46 3.32
C PHE A 656 28.66 12.84 2.59
N ILE A 657 29.17 13.57 1.59
CA ILE A 657 30.32 13.15 0.77
C ILE A 657 31.54 14.02 1.10
N ASN A 658 32.50 13.43 1.80
CA ASN A 658 33.73 14.11 2.20
C ASN A 658 34.78 14.09 1.07
N SER A 659 34.95 12.94 0.41
CA SER A 659 35.92 12.76 -0.67
C SER A 659 35.38 11.88 -1.81
N GLY A 660 35.97 11.97 -3.00
CA GLY A 660 35.59 11.18 -4.19
C GLY A 660 34.76 11.96 -5.22
N SER A 661 34.22 11.24 -6.21
CA SER A 661 33.32 11.79 -7.25
C SER A 661 32.22 10.79 -7.58
N PRO A 662 31.31 10.49 -6.62
CA PRO A 662 30.26 9.51 -6.85
C PRO A 662 29.27 9.96 -7.93
N ASN A 663 28.65 8.96 -8.55
CA ASN A 663 27.40 9.13 -9.27
C ASN A 663 26.25 9.00 -8.27
N ILE A 664 25.55 10.09 -7.99
CA ILE A 664 24.37 10.14 -7.12
C ILE A 664 23.16 10.30 -8.03
N THR A 665 22.37 9.25 -8.20
CA THR A 665 21.25 9.23 -9.16
C THR A 665 20.06 8.41 -8.68
N GLU A 666 18.86 8.73 -9.14
CA GLU A 666 17.62 8.01 -8.84
C GLU A 666 17.28 7.89 -7.34
N ASN A 667 17.87 8.71 -6.45
CA ASN A 667 17.62 8.62 -5.02
C ASN A 667 16.46 9.54 -4.59
N ASN A 668 15.71 9.10 -3.59
CA ASN A 668 14.81 9.96 -2.81
C ASN A 668 15.48 10.36 -1.50
N VAL A 669 15.78 11.64 -1.32
CA VAL A 669 16.55 12.23 -0.22
C VAL A 669 15.66 13.20 0.54
N THR A 670 15.23 12.82 1.73
CA THR A 670 14.20 13.55 2.48
C THR A 670 14.62 13.92 3.91
N GLY A 671 14.13 15.07 4.40
CA GLY A 671 14.45 15.55 5.75
C GLY A 671 15.89 16.05 5.90
N GLY A 672 16.35 16.16 7.15
CA GLY A 672 17.71 16.56 7.50
C GLY A 672 18.01 18.06 7.44
N TYR A 673 19.23 18.43 7.86
CA TYR A 673 19.71 19.82 7.81
C TYR A 673 20.06 20.22 6.37
N ASN A 674 20.96 19.48 5.72
CA ASN A 674 21.20 19.58 4.28
C ASN A 674 20.84 18.26 3.58
N GLY A 675 20.47 18.34 2.30
CA GLY A 675 20.09 17.16 1.52
C GLY A 675 21.33 16.37 1.13
N VAL A 676 22.09 16.92 0.19
CA VAL A 676 23.42 16.41 -0.17
C VAL A 676 24.48 17.43 0.18
N TYR A 677 25.46 17.01 0.97
CA TYR A 677 26.61 17.80 1.36
C TYR A 677 27.87 17.27 0.65
N LEU A 678 28.56 18.15 -0.07
CA LEU A 678 29.73 17.83 -0.89
C LEU A 678 30.94 18.66 -0.42
N TYR A 679 31.87 17.99 0.26
CA TYR A 679 33.16 18.58 0.66
C TYR A 679 34.23 18.42 -0.45
N THR A 680 33.97 17.58 -1.45
CA THR A 680 34.98 17.07 -2.42
C THR A 680 35.58 18.16 -3.32
N ALA A 681 36.85 18.00 -3.70
CA ALA A 681 37.52 18.72 -4.79
C ALA A 681 37.28 18.11 -6.19
N GLY A 682 36.41 17.10 -6.31
CA GLY A 682 36.09 16.41 -7.56
C GLY A 682 34.84 16.96 -8.27
N SER A 683 34.40 16.29 -9.33
CA SER A 683 33.18 16.63 -10.09
C SER A 683 32.11 15.54 -9.90
N PRO A 684 31.45 15.48 -8.72
CA PRO A 684 30.38 14.50 -8.49
C PRO A 684 29.23 14.73 -9.47
N LYS A 685 28.65 13.64 -9.97
CA LYS A 685 27.48 13.70 -10.85
C LYS A 685 26.24 13.49 -10.00
N VAL A 686 25.48 14.55 -9.79
CA VAL A 686 24.24 14.53 -9.01
C VAL A 686 23.09 14.85 -9.96
N TRP A 687 22.37 13.84 -10.45
CA TRP A 687 21.28 14.01 -11.41
C TRP A 687 20.19 12.99 -11.08
N HIS A 688 18.97 13.22 -11.51
CA HIS A 688 17.88 12.28 -11.29
C HIS A 688 17.60 11.95 -9.82
N ASN A 689 17.74 12.88 -8.88
CA ASN A 689 17.35 12.64 -7.49
C ASN A 689 16.11 13.45 -7.12
N ASN A 690 15.29 12.93 -6.21
CA ASN A 690 14.29 13.70 -5.48
C ASN A 690 14.93 14.19 -4.18
N ILE A 691 15.12 15.49 -4.00
CA ILE A 691 15.78 16.07 -2.82
C ILE A 691 14.87 17.13 -2.22
N TYR A 692 14.21 16.83 -1.10
CA TYR A 692 13.23 17.73 -0.50
C TYR A 692 13.05 17.58 1.01
N GLY A 693 12.42 18.58 1.65
CA GLY A 693 12.18 18.57 3.10
C GLY A 693 13.37 18.90 4.01
N GLN A 694 14.49 19.38 3.46
CA GLN A 694 15.65 19.87 4.23
C GLN A 694 15.35 21.20 4.95
N SER A 695 15.93 21.40 6.13
CA SER A 695 15.75 22.63 6.93
C SER A 695 16.73 23.76 6.59
N ASN A 696 17.83 23.49 5.89
CA ASN A 696 18.80 24.49 5.41
C ASN A 696 18.91 24.50 3.87
N TYR A 697 19.81 23.72 3.28
CA TYR A 697 20.01 23.66 1.83
C TYR A 697 19.66 22.29 1.24
N LYS A 698 19.13 22.27 0.01
CA LYS A 698 19.00 21.02 -0.76
C LYS A 698 20.37 20.46 -1.08
N ILE A 699 21.28 21.34 -1.49
CA ILE A 699 22.67 21.03 -1.81
C ILE A 699 23.61 21.98 -1.07
N TYR A 700 24.57 21.44 -0.35
CA TYR A 700 25.68 22.21 0.17
C TYR A 700 26.96 21.78 -0.53
N SER A 701 27.66 22.71 -1.18
CA SER A 701 28.94 22.45 -1.86
C SER A 701 29.97 23.51 -1.53
N LEU A 702 31.20 23.11 -1.27
CA LEU A 702 32.33 24.04 -1.09
C LEU A 702 32.88 24.59 -2.42
N ASN A 703 32.64 23.88 -3.53
CA ASN A 703 33.11 24.24 -4.86
C ASN A 703 31.96 24.60 -5.80
N ALA A 704 32.25 25.44 -6.79
CA ALA A 704 31.32 25.72 -7.90
C ALA A 704 31.14 24.45 -8.73
N ILE A 705 29.94 23.89 -8.74
CA ILE A 705 29.63 22.64 -9.43
C ILE A 705 28.29 22.74 -10.15
N ASN A 706 28.20 22.09 -11.30
CA ASN A 706 26.91 21.84 -11.95
C ASN A 706 26.40 20.47 -11.50
N ILE A 707 25.27 20.46 -10.81
CA ILE A 707 24.58 19.27 -10.28
C ILE A 707 23.53 18.78 -11.28
N SER A 708 23.96 18.64 -12.53
CA SER A 708 23.20 18.01 -13.61
C SER A 708 24.18 17.25 -14.49
N TYR A 709 23.71 16.23 -15.19
CA TYR A 709 24.53 15.39 -16.06
C TYR A 709 23.72 14.96 -17.28
N ASN A 710 24.35 14.89 -18.46
CA ASN A 710 23.69 14.51 -19.72
C ASN A 710 22.37 15.24 -20.01
N ASN A 711 22.30 16.53 -19.67
CA ASN A 711 21.11 17.36 -19.85
C ASN A 711 19.92 16.97 -18.97
N GLU A 712 20.20 16.34 -17.82
CA GLU A 712 19.23 15.88 -16.85
C GLU A 712 19.62 16.33 -15.42
N GLY A 713 18.65 16.81 -14.64
CA GLY A 713 18.83 17.38 -13.31
C GLY A 713 17.98 16.70 -12.24
N ASN A 714 17.71 17.38 -11.14
CA ASN A 714 17.09 16.79 -9.95
C ASN A 714 15.72 17.45 -9.66
N TYR A 715 14.87 16.75 -8.91
CA TYR A 715 13.61 17.25 -8.38
C TYR A 715 13.80 17.79 -6.96
N TRP A 716 13.33 19.01 -6.69
CA TRP A 716 13.64 19.74 -5.45
C TRP A 716 12.49 19.86 -4.45
N GLY A 717 11.36 19.16 -4.69
CA GLY A 717 10.21 19.11 -3.79
C GLY A 717 9.33 20.34 -3.73
N HIS A 718 9.40 21.20 -4.75
CA HIS A 718 8.56 22.38 -4.82
C HIS A 718 7.16 22.01 -5.32
N ASN A 719 6.12 22.51 -4.65
CA ASN A 719 4.71 22.11 -4.87
C ASN A 719 4.13 22.57 -6.23
N SER A 720 4.80 23.46 -6.95
CA SER A 720 4.54 23.82 -8.35
C SER A 720 5.72 24.61 -8.89
N CYS A 721 6.15 24.33 -10.12
CA CYS A 721 6.91 25.26 -10.98
C CYS A 721 8.26 25.83 -10.54
N HIS A 722 8.81 25.46 -9.39
CA HIS A 722 10.09 26.02 -8.98
C HIS A 722 11.25 25.09 -9.36
N VAL A 723 12.09 25.60 -10.27
CA VAL A 723 13.43 25.07 -10.56
C VAL A 723 14.35 25.28 -9.37
N PHE A 724 15.48 24.59 -9.38
CA PHE A 724 16.58 24.87 -8.45
C PHE A 724 16.92 26.36 -8.42
N VAL A 725 16.96 26.96 -7.24
CA VAL A 725 17.30 28.38 -7.05
C VAL A 725 18.72 28.50 -6.47
N PRO A 726 19.75 28.82 -7.28
CA PRO A 726 21.11 29.01 -6.78
C PRO A 726 21.17 30.06 -5.66
N GLY A 727 21.92 29.75 -4.59
CA GLY A 727 22.03 30.61 -3.41
C GLY A 727 20.86 30.52 -2.42
N THR A 728 19.75 29.87 -2.81
CA THR A 728 18.60 29.58 -1.93
C THR A 728 18.50 28.07 -1.67
N ASP A 729 18.36 27.26 -2.73
CA ASP A 729 18.40 25.80 -2.63
C ASP A 729 19.83 25.27 -2.40
N SER A 730 20.84 26.12 -2.66
CA SER A 730 22.25 25.89 -2.35
C SER A 730 22.87 27.00 -1.52
N ASN A 731 24.00 26.70 -0.89
CA ASN A 731 24.80 27.66 -0.12
C ASN A 731 25.52 28.73 -0.97
N ALA A 732 25.55 28.60 -2.30
CA ALA A 732 26.29 29.50 -3.17
C ALA A 732 25.64 29.66 -4.56
N GLU A 733 25.70 30.87 -5.12
CA GLU A 733 25.08 31.19 -6.43
C GLU A 733 25.75 30.50 -7.63
N ASN A 734 26.97 29.99 -7.45
CA ASN A 734 27.75 29.28 -8.48
C ASN A 734 27.55 27.75 -8.43
N VAL A 735 26.67 27.26 -7.56
CA VAL A 735 26.12 25.91 -7.66
C VAL A 735 24.85 26.02 -8.48
N ASN A 736 24.74 25.28 -9.58
CA ASN A 736 23.58 25.32 -10.45
C ASN A 736 23.11 23.91 -10.85
N ASP A 737 21.81 23.77 -11.05
CA ASP A 737 21.22 22.63 -11.76
C ASP A 737 20.75 23.17 -13.12
N ALA A 738 21.51 22.87 -14.17
CA ALA A 738 21.21 23.39 -15.51
C ALA A 738 19.96 22.74 -16.15
N TYR A 739 19.43 21.64 -15.58
CA TYR A 739 18.40 20.81 -16.19
C TYR A 739 17.38 20.28 -15.16
N ALA A 740 16.84 21.17 -14.30
CA ALA A 740 15.96 20.82 -13.18
C ALA A 740 14.72 19.97 -13.57
N PHE A 741 14.30 19.11 -12.64
CA PHE A 741 13.20 18.15 -12.80
C PHE A 741 11.97 18.54 -11.95
N ASN A 742 10.76 18.14 -12.37
CA ASN A 742 9.47 18.65 -11.83
C ASN A 742 8.50 17.60 -11.26
N ALA A 743 8.82 16.31 -11.37
CA ALA A 743 7.94 15.25 -10.89
C ALA A 743 8.72 14.23 -10.06
N THR A 744 8.08 13.73 -9.00
CA THR A 744 8.66 12.78 -8.05
C THR A 744 9.00 11.42 -8.67
N ASN A 745 8.55 11.11 -9.91
CA ASN A 745 8.67 9.80 -10.56
C ASN A 745 8.76 9.84 -12.12
N GLY A 746 9.17 10.95 -12.74
CA GLY A 746 9.32 11.04 -14.21
C GLY A 746 10.78 10.82 -14.61
N TRP A 747 11.07 9.94 -15.55
CA TRP A 747 12.42 9.80 -16.13
C TRP A 747 12.37 9.98 -17.65
N LEU A 748 11.79 11.12 -18.06
CA LEU A 748 11.85 11.65 -19.41
C LEU A 748 12.14 13.15 -19.30
N ALA A 749 13.19 13.61 -19.96
CA ALA A 749 13.60 15.02 -20.02
C ALA A 749 12.41 15.91 -20.39
N GLY A 750 12.02 16.75 -19.45
CA GLY A 750 10.95 17.71 -19.61
C GLY A 750 10.94 18.66 -18.42
N SER A 751 11.72 19.75 -18.52
CA SER A 751 11.42 20.98 -17.78
C SER A 751 9.91 21.22 -17.88
N PRO A 752 9.18 21.55 -16.80
CA PRO A 752 7.73 21.68 -16.87
C PRO A 752 7.36 22.65 -17.99
N VAL A 753 6.72 22.14 -19.04
CA VAL A 753 6.11 23.04 -20.01
C VAL A 753 5.06 23.85 -19.26
N ASN A 754 5.24 25.16 -19.22
CA ASN A 754 4.31 26.19 -18.73
C ASN A 754 4.37 26.60 -17.24
N CYS A 755 5.53 27.03 -16.72
CA CYS A 755 5.64 27.55 -15.36
C CYS A 755 5.85 29.06 -15.32
N SER A 756 5.08 29.79 -14.52
CA SER A 756 5.25 31.23 -14.39
C SER A 756 6.62 31.61 -13.79
N PRO A 757 7.27 32.68 -14.28
CA PRO A 757 8.57 33.15 -13.78
C PRO A 757 8.61 33.45 -12.29
N ILE A 758 9.74 33.23 -11.61
CA ILE A 758 9.92 33.48 -10.17
C ILE A 758 10.95 34.59 -9.96
N TRP A 759 10.79 35.42 -8.92
CA TRP A 759 11.71 36.52 -8.62
C TRP A 759 12.46 36.35 -7.29
N THR A 760 13.66 36.91 -7.23
CA THR A 760 14.58 36.98 -6.08
C THR A 760 15.35 38.30 -6.10
N ASN A 761 16.18 38.56 -5.08
CA ASN A 761 17.15 39.66 -5.02
C ASN A 761 16.56 41.08 -5.26
N ASN A 762 15.51 41.44 -4.52
CA ASN A 762 14.94 42.79 -4.55
C ASN A 762 15.95 43.85 -4.11
N SER A 763 16.19 44.86 -4.96
CA SER A 763 17.08 45.97 -4.66
C SER A 763 16.56 47.31 -5.17
N THR A 764 16.82 48.37 -4.40
CA THR A 764 16.57 49.77 -4.75
C THR A 764 17.80 50.59 -4.37
N ASN A 765 18.46 51.22 -5.34
CA ASN A 765 19.79 51.81 -5.12
C ASN A 765 19.78 53.12 -4.30
N THR A 766 18.66 53.85 -4.25
CA THR A 766 18.50 55.07 -3.44
C THR A 766 17.02 55.40 -3.24
N THR A 767 16.69 56.07 -2.13
CA THR A 767 15.33 56.54 -1.81
C THR A 767 15.20 58.06 -1.87
N LEU A 768 16.18 58.75 -2.47
CA LEU A 768 16.22 60.21 -2.51
C LEU A 768 15.14 60.81 -3.44
N ALA A 769 14.44 61.82 -2.94
CA ALA A 769 13.42 62.58 -3.67
C ALA A 769 14.04 63.28 -4.88
N GLY A 770 13.42 63.15 -6.06
CA GLY A 770 13.88 63.80 -7.28
C GLY A 770 15.17 63.23 -7.89
N ILE A 771 15.76 62.19 -7.31
CA ILE A 771 16.97 61.54 -7.82
C ILE A 771 16.59 60.29 -8.63
N VAL A 772 17.30 60.04 -9.73
CA VAL A 772 17.06 58.82 -10.53
C VAL A 772 17.38 57.59 -9.69
N THR A 773 16.36 56.77 -9.43
CA THR A 773 16.42 55.53 -8.64
C THR A 773 16.28 54.31 -9.54
N LEU A 774 17.14 53.32 -9.36
CA LEU A 774 17.09 52.00 -9.98
C LEU A 774 16.34 51.01 -9.07
N TYR A 775 15.34 50.35 -9.63
CA TYR A 775 14.62 49.20 -9.06
C TYR A 775 15.06 47.94 -9.81
N SER A 776 15.43 46.90 -9.07
CA SER A 776 16.02 45.69 -9.62
C SER A 776 15.49 44.43 -8.94
N LEU A 777 15.12 43.42 -9.74
CA LEU A 777 14.75 42.08 -9.30
C LEU A 777 15.33 41.04 -10.26
N LYS A 778 15.80 39.92 -9.74
CA LYS A 778 16.30 38.78 -10.52
C LYS A 778 15.15 37.81 -10.75
N TRP A 779 14.85 37.50 -12.01
CA TRP A 779 13.84 36.55 -12.44
C TRP A 779 14.48 35.26 -12.94
N ILE A 780 13.87 34.12 -12.63
CA ILE A 780 14.28 32.78 -13.05
C ILE A 780 13.06 32.08 -13.63
N ASP A 781 13.26 31.38 -14.74
CA ASP A 781 12.22 30.64 -15.45
C ASP A 781 12.81 29.38 -16.10
N ASN A 782 11.96 28.40 -16.36
CA ASN A 782 12.35 27.07 -16.82
C ASN A 782 12.09 26.81 -18.31
N ASN A 783 11.28 27.66 -18.97
CA ASN A 783 11.05 27.64 -20.42
C ASN A 783 11.69 28.86 -21.13
N GLY A 784 12.11 29.85 -20.35
CA GLY A 784 12.78 31.07 -20.79
C GLY A 784 11.85 32.26 -20.67
N LEU A 785 12.38 33.36 -20.13
CA LEU A 785 11.66 34.61 -19.92
C LEU A 785 11.29 35.27 -21.27
N SER A 786 10.20 36.05 -21.29
CA SER A 786 9.74 36.82 -22.45
C SER A 786 9.82 38.34 -22.22
N GLY A 787 9.49 38.78 -21.00
CA GLY A 787 9.57 40.21 -20.65
C GLY A 787 8.75 40.58 -19.43
N TYR A 788 8.82 41.85 -19.05
CA TYR A 788 8.19 42.37 -17.85
C TYR A 788 7.54 43.74 -18.07
N ILE A 789 6.61 44.07 -17.18
CA ILE A 789 5.95 45.36 -17.03
C ILE A 789 6.26 45.86 -15.63
N PHE A 790 6.87 47.04 -15.54
CA PHE A 790 7.06 47.74 -14.28
C PHE A 790 5.88 48.65 -14.02
N SER A 791 5.38 48.66 -12.80
CA SER A 791 4.28 49.52 -12.37
C SER A 791 4.74 50.43 -11.26
N PHE A 792 4.41 51.72 -11.36
CA PHE A 792 4.96 52.76 -10.49
C PHE A 792 3.86 53.70 -10.01
N ASP A 793 3.79 53.89 -8.70
CA ASP A 793 3.03 54.96 -8.07
C ASP A 793 4.02 55.98 -7.51
N ASN A 794 3.98 57.17 -8.11
CA ASN A 794 4.85 58.27 -7.73
C ASN A 794 4.16 59.22 -6.74
N CYS A 795 3.98 58.77 -5.50
CA CYS A 795 3.47 59.57 -4.39
C CYS A 795 1.98 59.93 -4.45
N THR A 796 1.13 59.02 -4.93
CA THR A 796 -0.34 59.18 -4.86
C THR A 796 -1.00 58.37 -3.73
N GLY A 797 -0.22 57.67 -2.89
CA GLY A 797 -0.72 57.00 -1.68
C GLY A 797 -0.72 55.47 -1.72
N GLY A 798 -0.02 54.86 -2.68
CA GLY A 798 0.12 53.40 -2.84
C GLY A 798 -1.00 52.75 -3.66
N SER A 799 -1.98 53.52 -4.13
CA SER A 799 -3.23 53.01 -4.75
C SER A 799 -3.37 53.28 -6.25
N ASN A 800 -2.50 54.10 -6.86
CA ASN A 800 -2.51 54.35 -8.32
C ASN A 800 -1.21 53.90 -8.98
N LEU A 801 -1.00 52.59 -9.03
CA LEU A 801 0.10 51.99 -9.79
C LEU A 801 -0.15 52.17 -11.30
N VAL A 802 0.76 52.87 -11.98
CA VAL A 802 0.72 53.09 -13.43
C VAL A 802 1.74 52.20 -14.12
N ASN A 803 1.27 51.37 -15.04
CA ASN A 803 2.12 50.46 -15.81
C ASN A 803 2.95 51.21 -16.85
N ASP A 804 4.23 50.85 -16.93
CA ASP A 804 5.11 51.17 -18.02
C ASP A 804 4.82 50.31 -19.26
N THR A 805 5.46 50.67 -20.36
CA THR A 805 5.52 49.83 -21.55
C THR A 805 6.31 48.54 -21.26
N TRP A 806 5.85 47.44 -21.86
CA TRP A 806 6.51 46.15 -21.86
C TRP A 806 8.01 46.23 -22.22
N VAL A 807 8.85 45.54 -21.45
CA VAL A 807 10.30 45.39 -21.69
C VAL A 807 10.61 43.92 -21.92
N SER A 808 11.15 43.58 -23.09
CA SER A 808 11.53 42.21 -23.42
C SER A 808 12.70 41.74 -22.56
N MET A 809 12.68 40.48 -22.17
CA MET A 809 13.82 39.81 -21.54
C MET A 809 13.86 38.36 -22.02
N THR A 810 15.03 37.73 -21.99
CA THR A 810 15.24 36.40 -22.55
C THR A 810 16.15 35.56 -21.66
N GLY A 811 16.20 34.25 -21.93
CA GLY A 811 16.99 33.28 -21.16
C GLY A 811 16.27 32.76 -19.92
N LEU A 812 16.88 31.79 -19.24
CA LEU A 812 16.33 31.14 -18.04
C LEU A 812 16.50 32.00 -16.77
N THR A 813 17.32 33.05 -16.83
CA THR A 813 17.53 33.97 -15.72
C THR A 813 17.82 35.37 -16.27
N ASN A 814 17.17 36.40 -15.74
CA ASN A 814 17.36 37.79 -16.14
C ASN A 814 17.01 38.78 -15.03
N TRP A 815 17.29 40.07 -15.21
CA TRP A 815 16.96 41.11 -14.23
C TRP A 815 15.97 42.12 -14.80
N SER A 816 14.92 42.45 -14.04
CA SER A 816 14.06 43.59 -14.34
C SER A 816 14.68 44.85 -13.74
N ASN A 817 15.42 45.59 -14.56
CA ASN A 817 16.12 46.82 -14.16
C ASN A 817 15.38 48.05 -14.69
N VAL A 818 14.81 48.85 -13.79
CA VAL A 818 14.00 50.02 -14.16
C VAL A 818 14.45 51.25 -13.40
N THR A 819 14.70 52.34 -14.12
CA THR A 819 15.02 53.63 -13.50
C THR A 819 13.82 54.56 -13.54
N LYS A 820 13.39 55.05 -12.37
CA LYS A 820 12.40 56.14 -12.25
C LYS A 820 12.95 57.26 -11.40
N THR A 821 12.45 58.47 -11.65
CA THR A 821 12.68 59.61 -10.76
C THR A 821 11.50 59.73 -9.81
N PRO A 822 11.67 59.42 -8.51
CA PRO A 822 10.66 59.65 -7.50
C PRO A 822 10.34 61.14 -7.41
N ASN A 823 9.14 61.46 -6.92
CA ASN A 823 8.68 62.82 -6.75
C ASN A 823 9.71 63.65 -5.95
N TYR A 824 9.88 64.92 -6.31
CA TYR A 824 10.75 65.86 -5.60
C TYR A 824 10.27 66.17 -4.18
N THR A 825 9.04 65.78 -3.84
CA THR A 825 8.47 65.90 -2.49
C THR A 825 9.08 64.83 -1.58
N ALA A 826 9.75 65.21 -0.50
CA ALA A 826 10.20 64.28 0.53
C ALA A 826 9.09 63.94 1.52
N GLY A 827 9.14 62.71 2.06
CA GLY A 827 8.13 62.20 2.98
C GLY A 827 6.90 61.60 2.30
N CYS A 828 6.91 61.44 0.97
CA CYS A 828 5.80 60.84 0.22
C CYS A 828 6.06 59.37 -0.10
N ASN A 829 5.01 58.55 -0.13
CA ASN A 829 5.10 57.10 -0.32
C ASN A 829 5.15 56.73 -1.80
N VAL A 830 6.24 56.11 -2.22
CA VAL A 830 6.42 55.54 -3.55
C VAL A 830 6.13 54.06 -3.47
N ALA A 831 5.33 53.54 -4.40
CA ALA A 831 5.08 52.12 -4.53
C ALA A 831 5.43 51.62 -5.93
N TRP A 832 5.87 50.36 -6.03
CA TRP A 832 6.21 49.75 -7.31
C TRP A 832 5.98 48.24 -7.31
N LYS A 833 5.77 47.69 -8.49
CA LYS A 833 5.47 46.27 -8.73
C LYS A 833 6.00 45.85 -10.10
N VAL A 834 6.42 44.60 -10.25
CA VAL A 834 6.83 44.04 -11.53
C VAL A 834 5.95 42.85 -11.89
N TYR A 835 5.43 42.86 -13.12
CA TYR A 835 4.74 41.73 -13.73
C TYR A 835 5.67 41.15 -14.78
N THR A 836 5.87 39.84 -14.78
CA THR A 836 6.83 39.18 -15.65
C THR A 836 6.15 38.01 -16.34
N ASN A 837 6.43 37.82 -17.62
CA ASN A 837 5.91 36.74 -18.45
C ASN A 837 7.07 35.94 -19.06
N ASP A 838 6.82 34.65 -19.25
CA ASP A 838 7.74 33.74 -19.93
C ASP A 838 7.40 33.60 -21.43
N SER A 839 8.23 32.83 -22.12
CA SER A 839 8.10 32.49 -23.54
C SER A 839 6.92 31.57 -23.85
N ALA A 840 6.28 31.02 -22.83
CA ALA A 840 5.12 30.13 -22.90
C ALA A 840 3.81 30.83 -22.48
N ASP A 841 3.88 32.16 -22.31
CA ASP A 841 2.80 33.07 -21.93
C ASP A 841 2.24 32.87 -20.50
N ASN A 842 3.07 32.39 -19.57
CA ASN A 842 2.75 32.33 -18.15
C ASN A 842 3.26 33.56 -17.41
N TRP A 843 2.34 34.20 -16.70
CA TRP A 843 2.60 35.43 -15.97
C TRP A 843 2.81 35.17 -14.47
N ASN A 844 3.76 35.89 -13.87
CA ASN A 844 3.85 36.09 -12.42
C ASN A 844 4.00 37.59 -12.09
N SER A 845 3.78 37.97 -10.85
CA SER A 845 4.00 39.33 -10.39
C SER A 845 4.53 39.39 -8.97
N THR A 846 5.27 40.44 -8.65
CA THR A 846 5.75 40.69 -7.30
C THR A 846 4.63 41.16 -6.38
N ASP A 847 4.87 41.14 -5.07
CA ASP A 847 4.12 41.98 -4.14
C ASP A 847 4.36 43.47 -4.44
N THR A 848 3.48 44.34 -3.93
CA THR A 848 3.65 45.79 -4.05
C THR A 848 4.70 46.26 -3.04
N MET A 849 5.88 46.62 -3.55
CA MET A 849 6.99 47.16 -2.75
C MET A 849 6.79 48.66 -2.55
N ASN A 850 7.16 49.18 -1.38
CA ASN A 850 7.01 50.60 -1.06
C ASN A 850 8.17 51.16 -0.25
N TYR A 851 8.39 52.46 -0.38
CA TYR A 851 9.31 53.23 0.46
C TYR A 851 8.90 54.71 0.49
N THR A 852 9.40 55.46 1.46
CA THR A 852 9.16 56.90 1.56
C THR A 852 10.35 57.69 1.03
N THR A 853 10.11 58.66 0.16
CA THR A 853 11.15 59.53 -0.40
C THR A 853 11.88 60.34 0.68
N LYS A 854 13.20 60.53 0.51
CA LYS A 854 14.07 61.25 1.44
C LYS A 854 14.78 62.42 0.78
N ASN A 855 14.99 63.51 1.49
CA ASN A 855 15.82 64.63 1.06
C ASN A 855 17.31 64.31 1.29
N ALA A 856 18.12 64.72 0.32
CA ALA A 856 19.57 64.67 0.42
C ALA A 856 20.08 65.67 1.46
N SER A 857 21.32 65.47 1.92
CA SER A 857 21.99 66.43 2.80
C SER A 857 22.03 67.82 2.14
N GLY A 858 21.66 68.87 2.88
CA GLY A 858 21.60 70.25 2.39
C GLY A 858 20.22 70.74 1.94
N PHE A 859 19.21 69.88 1.83
CA PHE A 859 17.85 70.26 1.42
C PHE A 859 16.93 70.57 2.59
N TYR A 860 15.93 71.44 2.38
CA TYR A 860 14.98 71.82 3.44
C TYR A 860 14.19 70.64 3.99
N CYS A 861 13.96 70.62 5.30
CA CYS A 861 13.16 69.62 5.99
C CYS A 861 12.40 70.24 7.17
N THR A 862 11.36 69.55 7.61
CA THR A 862 10.61 69.87 8.83
C THR A 862 10.61 68.72 9.84
N GLN A 863 10.98 67.50 9.41
CA GLN A 863 11.07 66.32 10.28
C GLN A 863 12.25 65.43 9.88
N ASN A 864 12.88 64.77 10.86
CA ASN A 864 13.96 63.79 10.67
C ASN A 864 13.62 62.68 9.67
N SER A 865 12.34 62.25 9.66
CA SER A 865 11.82 61.23 8.74
C SER A 865 11.92 61.63 7.27
N GLN A 866 12.07 62.92 6.95
CA GLN A 866 12.25 63.39 5.59
C GLN A 866 13.70 63.33 5.12
N CYS A 867 14.68 63.06 5.98
CA CYS A 867 16.09 63.16 5.63
C CYS A 867 16.72 61.79 5.42
N ALA A 868 17.56 61.65 4.38
CA ALA A 868 18.25 60.39 4.10
C ALA A 868 19.25 60.01 5.19
N GLY A 869 19.89 61.01 5.79
CA GLY A 869 20.73 60.81 6.98
C GLY A 869 19.95 60.72 8.29
N GLY A 870 18.61 60.83 8.26
CA GLY A 870 17.76 60.73 9.45
C GLY A 870 17.75 61.96 10.37
N TYR A 871 18.43 63.05 10.01
CA TYR A 871 18.50 64.27 10.84
C TYR A 871 18.06 65.50 10.06
N CYS A 872 17.05 66.19 10.59
CA CYS A 872 16.62 67.50 10.15
C CYS A 872 17.14 68.55 11.13
N VAL A 873 18.30 69.11 10.83
CA VAL A 873 19.01 70.07 11.70
C VAL A 873 18.88 71.44 11.09
N HIS A 874 18.36 72.41 11.85
CA HIS A 874 18.11 73.78 11.38
C HIS A 874 17.30 73.86 10.07
N ASN A 875 16.26 73.04 9.96
CA ASN A 875 15.41 72.91 8.77
C ASN A 875 16.16 72.42 7.53
N LEU A 876 17.34 71.81 7.67
CA LEU A 876 18.07 71.22 6.56
C LEU A 876 18.45 69.78 6.88
N CYS A 877 18.35 68.90 5.88
CA CYS A 877 18.74 67.51 6.04
C CYS A 877 20.25 67.38 6.20
N ARG A 878 20.67 66.50 7.11
CA ARG A 878 22.06 66.22 7.45
C ARG A 878 22.29 64.73 7.64
N ALA A 879 23.57 64.35 7.55
CA ALA A 879 24.05 63.00 7.82
C ALA A 879 24.22 62.69 9.32
N ALA A 880 24.19 63.72 10.17
CA ALA A 880 24.34 63.62 11.62
C ALA A 880 23.47 64.67 12.32
N SER A 881 23.27 64.53 13.63
CA SER A 881 22.51 65.48 14.46
C SER A 881 23.23 66.82 14.72
N THR A 882 24.49 66.96 14.29
CA THR A 882 25.31 68.18 14.39
C THR A 882 26.09 68.37 13.07
N PHE A 883 26.33 69.61 12.63
CA PHE A 883 26.92 69.90 11.32
C PHE A 883 27.70 71.22 11.28
N CYS A 884 29.03 71.15 11.23
CA CYS A 884 29.87 72.34 11.08
C CYS A 884 29.75 72.96 9.68
N GLY A 885 29.55 74.28 9.61
CA GLY A 885 29.59 75.05 8.36
C GLY A 885 28.24 75.56 7.84
N ASP A 886 27.14 75.38 8.59
CA ASP A 886 25.81 75.90 8.20
C ASP A 886 25.41 77.23 8.86
N GLY A 887 26.33 77.84 9.61
CA GLY A 887 26.13 79.17 10.21
C GLY A 887 25.41 79.16 11.57
N TYR A 888 25.11 77.98 12.13
CA TYR A 888 24.56 77.80 13.47
C TYR A 888 25.58 77.10 14.37
N CYS A 889 25.60 77.39 15.67
CA CYS A 889 26.49 76.75 16.64
C CYS A 889 25.68 75.80 17.53
N ASP A 890 25.70 74.50 17.20
CA ASP A 890 25.01 73.48 18.01
C ASP A 890 25.87 72.99 19.18
N THR A 891 25.21 72.57 20.26
CA THR A 891 25.90 71.99 21.42
C THR A 891 26.47 70.62 21.05
N GLY A 892 27.80 70.52 20.91
CA GLY A 892 28.49 69.28 20.51
C GLY A 892 29.43 69.42 19.30
N GLU A 893 29.48 70.61 18.68
CA GLU A 893 30.40 70.89 17.57
C GLU A 893 31.79 71.31 18.08
N SER A 894 32.87 70.70 17.56
CA SER A 894 34.25 71.09 17.89
C SER A 894 35.03 71.46 16.64
N CYS A 895 35.68 72.62 16.67
CA CYS A 895 36.37 73.28 15.56
C CYS A 895 37.74 72.66 15.16
N VAL A 896 37.93 71.35 15.36
CA VAL A 896 39.20 70.67 15.07
C VAL A 896 39.22 70.01 13.68
N ALA A 897 38.13 70.09 12.90
CA ALA A 897 37.98 69.32 11.66
C ALA A 897 37.84 70.10 10.35
N ASP A 898 37.70 71.43 10.32
CA ASP A 898 37.67 72.14 9.03
C ASP A 898 37.93 73.67 9.14
N ASN A 899 39.08 74.12 8.66
CA ASN A 899 39.42 75.54 8.48
C ASN A 899 39.59 75.90 6.99
N SER A 900 39.11 75.06 6.07
CA SER A 900 39.41 75.19 4.64
C SER A 900 38.34 75.97 3.85
N TRP A 901 37.21 76.33 4.47
CA TRP A 901 36.05 76.94 3.79
C TRP A 901 35.65 78.33 4.34
N CYS A 902 36.44 78.93 5.23
CA CYS A 902 36.31 80.37 5.49
C CYS A 902 36.90 81.12 4.28
N ALA A 903 36.07 81.88 3.56
CA ALA A 903 36.55 82.79 2.51
C ALA A 903 37.60 83.75 3.10
N ASP A 904 38.63 84.10 2.31
CA ASP A 904 39.68 85.05 2.71
C ASP A 904 39.08 86.29 3.37
N GLY A 905 39.38 86.50 4.67
CA GLY A 905 38.90 87.64 5.46
C GLY A 905 38.07 87.32 6.70
N TYR A 906 37.84 86.04 7.06
CA TYR A 906 37.09 85.65 8.27
C TYR A 906 37.87 84.63 9.14
N ALA A 907 37.90 84.83 10.46
CA ALA A 907 38.48 83.89 11.41
C ALA A 907 37.51 83.59 12.58
N CYS A 908 37.27 82.31 12.85
CA CYS A 908 36.40 81.83 13.93
C CYS A 908 37.13 81.85 15.28
N THR A 909 37.16 83.02 15.91
CA THR A 909 37.32 83.10 17.36
C THR A 909 36.22 84.04 17.86
N ASN A 910 35.10 83.45 18.30
CA ASN A 910 33.87 84.14 18.74
C ASN A 910 33.12 84.98 17.69
N GLY A 911 32.78 84.38 16.54
CA GLY A 911 31.76 84.92 15.61
C GLY A 911 32.33 85.70 14.40
N CYS A 912 31.85 85.39 13.19
CA CYS A 912 32.35 85.92 11.92
C CYS A 912 31.88 87.35 11.61
N VAL A 913 32.82 88.27 11.30
CA VAL A 913 32.56 89.64 10.79
C VAL A 913 33.46 89.95 9.57
N VAL A 914 32.95 90.72 8.60
CA VAL A 914 33.49 90.96 7.23
C VAL A 914 34.70 91.93 7.20
N THR A 915 35.71 91.67 6.35
CA THR A 915 36.69 92.68 5.89
C THR A 915 36.79 92.68 4.36
N GLY A 916 36.62 93.84 3.71
CA GLY A 916 36.28 93.95 2.27
C GLY A 916 37.37 94.45 1.31
N GLY A 917 36.99 94.65 0.03
CA GLY A 917 37.73 95.46 -0.97
C GLY A 917 37.62 94.98 -2.44
N THR A 918 37.24 95.88 -3.35
CA THR A 918 36.89 95.70 -4.79
C THR A 918 38.08 96.04 -5.76
N PRO A 919 37.94 96.08 -7.13
CA PRO A 919 38.48 95.12 -8.13
C PRO A 919 39.51 95.70 -9.16
N GLY A 920 40.06 94.87 -10.08
CA GLY A 920 40.66 95.37 -11.34
C GLY A 920 41.34 94.36 -12.31
N GLY A 921 40.88 94.31 -13.57
CA GLY A 921 41.74 94.53 -14.77
C GLY A 921 42.36 93.38 -15.58
N SER A 922 41.66 92.94 -16.64
CA SER A 922 42.06 92.94 -18.09
C SER A 922 43.13 91.99 -18.74
N THR A 923 42.69 91.34 -19.84
CA THR A 923 43.28 91.12 -21.19
C THR A 923 44.26 89.99 -21.55
N GLY A 924 43.99 89.32 -22.69
CA GLY A 924 44.97 88.69 -23.61
C GLY A 924 44.47 87.41 -24.31
N GLY A 925 44.36 87.39 -25.66
CA GLY A 925 43.88 86.23 -26.45
C GLY A 925 44.79 85.82 -27.63
N SER A 926 44.52 84.65 -28.25
CA SER A 926 44.84 84.26 -29.65
C SER A 926 44.21 82.88 -30.00
N THR A 927 43.30 82.79 -30.99
CA THR A 927 43.44 82.22 -32.37
C THR A 927 43.93 80.76 -32.47
N GLY A 928 43.28 79.79 -33.12
CA GLY A 928 42.06 79.79 -33.95
C GLY A 928 42.12 78.71 -35.06
N GLY A 929 42.15 77.43 -34.68
CA GLY A 929 41.80 76.30 -35.55
C GLY A 929 40.59 75.59 -34.94
N THR A 930 39.43 75.66 -35.60
CA THR A 930 38.14 75.30 -34.99
C THR A 930 37.98 73.79 -34.87
N TYR A 931 38.56 73.19 -33.83
CA TYR A 931 38.13 71.90 -33.31
C TYR A 931 36.80 72.11 -32.57
N ALA A 932 35.76 71.38 -32.95
CA ALA A 932 34.52 71.36 -32.18
C ALA A 932 34.75 70.46 -30.96
N THR A 933 34.73 71.04 -29.75
CA THR A 933 34.89 70.31 -28.50
C THR A 933 33.63 69.48 -28.22
N ALA A 934 33.76 68.16 -28.21
CA ALA A 934 32.71 67.25 -27.81
C ALA A 934 32.70 67.08 -26.27
N TYR A 935 31.53 67.13 -25.65
CA TYR A 935 31.37 66.86 -24.22
C TYR A 935 31.15 65.36 -24.01
N VAL A 936 32.05 64.70 -23.28
CA VAL A 936 31.97 63.27 -22.94
C VAL A 936 31.47 63.12 -21.51
N ARG A 937 30.38 62.39 -21.30
CA ARG A 937 29.88 61.97 -19.98
C ARG A 937 29.94 60.46 -19.86
N LEU A 938 30.57 59.97 -18.79
CA LEU A 938 30.68 58.55 -18.49
C LEU A 938 29.55 58.11 -17.55
N ALA A 939 28.93 56.96 -17.83
CA ALA A 939 27.96 56.27 -17.00
C ALA A 939 28.23 54.74 -17.07
N VAL A 940 27.79 53.96 -16.09
CA VAL A 940 28.08 52.51 -16.04
C VAL A 940 27.60 51.82 -17.32
N GLY A 941 28.53 51.15 -18.02
CA GLY A 941 28.34 50.53 -19.34
C GLY A 941 28.07 51.46 -20.55
N LYS A 942 28.05 52.79 -20.38
CA LYS A 942 27.64 53.76 -21.43
C LYS A 942 28.51 55.02 -21.48
N ILE A 943 28.79 55.50 -22.70
CA ILE A 943 29.52 56.75 -22.95
C ILE A 943 28.63 57.65 -23.79
N ASN A 944 28.31 58.85 -23.28
CA ASN A 944 27.52 59.84 -23.98
C ASN A 944 28.42 60.97 -24.49
N ILE A 945 28.43 61.20 -25.80
CA ILE A 945 29.18 62.26 -26.47
C ILE A 945 28.18 63.23 -27.06
N THR A 946 28.22 64.50 -26.66
CA THR A 946 27.36 65.55 -27.21
C THR A 946 28.15 66.68 -27.82
N MET A 947 27.64 67.25 -28.91
CA MET A 947 28.28 68.37 -29.60
C MET A 947 27.25 69.29 -30.25
N THR A 948 27.51 70.59 -30.19
CA THR A 948 26.57 71.62 -30.66
C THR A 948 26.54 71.73 -32.19
N SER A 949 27.68 71.64 -32.88
CA SER A 949 27.72 71.58 -34.35
C SER A 949 29.02 70.99 -34.88
N LEU A 950 28.94 70.36 -36.07
CA LEU A 950 30.08 69.93 -36.88
C LEU A 950 29.91 70.47 -38.31
N THR A 951 30.92 71.16 -38.82
CA THR A 951 30.91 71.68 -40.19
C THR A 951 31.72 70.78 -41.11
N THR A 952 31.55 70.92 -42.43
CA THR A 952 32.26 70.12 -43.45
C THR A 952 33.79 70.28 -43.43
N SER A 953 34.31 71.33 -42.80
CA SER A 953 35.75 71.55 -42.56
C SER A 953 36.21 71.18 -41.13
N GLY A 954 35.26 70.87 -40.24
CA GLY A 954 35.50 70.52 -38.84
C GLY A 954 35.68 69.01 -38.65
N LYS A 955 36.53 68.64 -37.69
CA LYS A 955 36.67 67.26 -37.20
C LYS A 955 36.19 67.20 -35.76
N MET A 956 35.35 66.22 -35.43
CA MET A 956 35.01 65.91 -34.05
C MET A 956 36.03 64.93 -33.52
N ILE A 957 36.71 65.28 -32.42
CA ILE A 957 37.64 64.39 -31.74
C ILE A 957 37.09 64.13 -30.35
N ALA A 958 36.73 62.87 -30.07
CA ALA A 958 36.32 62.42 -28.75
C ALA A 958 37.35 61.43 -28.19
N SER A 959 38.17 61.90 -27.25
CA SER A 959 39.06 61.05 -26.45
C SER A 959 38.28 60.51 -25.25
N ILE A 960 38.26 59.18 -25.08
CA ILE A 960 37.49 58.51 -24.04
C ILE A 960 38.46 57.89 -23.05
N ALA A 961 38.43 58.37 -21.80
CA ALA A 961 39.24 57.82 -20.72
C ALA A 961 38.89 56.34 -20.47
N ARG A 962 39.88 55.54 -20.02
CA ARG A 962 39.69 54.12 -19.73
C ARG A 962 38.48 53.93 -18.82
N TYR A 963 37.52 53.16 -19.31
CA TYR A 963 36.30 52.80 -18.60
C TYR A 963 36.21 51.27 -18.60
N GLU A 964 36.09 50.65 -17.43
CA GLU A 964 36.34 49.21 -17.24
C GLU A 964 35.42 48.33 -18.10
N ASP A 965 34.26 48.85 -18.51
CA ASP A 965 33.24 48.07 -19.21
C ASP A 965 33.11 48.36 -20.71
N VAL A 966 33.89 49.26 -21.34
CA VAL A 966 33.75 49.54 -22.78
C VAL A 966 35.12 49.57 -23.46
N ALA A 967 35.29 48.85 -24.59
CA ALA A 967 36.58 48.75 -25.28
C ALA A 967 36.96 49.96 -26.13
N ILE A 968 36.02 50.84 -26.49
CA ILE A 968 36.31 52.05 -27.28
C ILE A 968 37.18 53.02 -26.47
N ARG A 969 38.20 53.58 -27.11
CA ARG A 969 39.17 54.52 -26.53
C ARG A 969 39.15 55.88 -27.22
N GLY A 970 38.72 55.92 -28.47
CA GLY A 970 38.62 57.17 -29.22
C GLY A 970 37.67 57.05 -30.42
N MET A 971 37.12 58.19 -30.82
CA MET A 971 36.33 58.30 -32.04
C MET A 971 36.59 59.65 -32.71
N ASN A 972 36.80 59.63 -34.03
CA ASN A 972 36.92 60.83 -34.84
C ASN A 972 35.94 60.80 -36.01
N ILE A 973 35.03 61.78 -36.08
CA ILE A 973 34.01 61.87 -37.13
C ILE A 973 34.28 63.05 -38.04
N THR A 974 34.23 62.79 -39.34
CA THR A 974 34.22 63.80 -40.40
C THR A 974 32.91 63.72 -41.18
N VAL A 975 32.36 64.87 -41.58
CA VAL A 975 31.03 64.98 -42.19
C VAL A 975 31.09 65.65 -43.56
N VAL A 976 30.20 65.25 -44.47
CA VAL A 976 30.06 65.85 -45.80
C VAL A 976 29.10 67.05 -45.82
N ASN A 977 28.22 67.15 -44.81
CA ASN A 977 27.27 68.25 -44.62
C ASN A 977 27.41 68.86 -43.22
N ASN A 978 27.01 70.13 -43.06
CA ASN A 978 26.94 70.76 -41.73
C ASN A 978 25.81 70.13 -40.91
N VAL A 979 26.13 69.59 -39.73
CA VAL A 979 25.18 68.92 -38.82
C VAL A 979 25.25 69.54 -37.42
N GLY A 980 24.11 69.63 -36.73
CA GLY A 980 23.96 70.32 -35.44
C GLY A 980 23.35 69.44 -34.35
N ASN A 981 23.63 69.77 -33.08
CA ASN A 981 23.08 69.09 -31.88
C ASN A 981 23.24 67.57 -31.91
N ILE A 982 24.44 67.12 -32.27
CA ILE A 982 24.78 65.70 -32.41
C ILE A 982 24.87 65.08 -31.03
N LYS A 983 24.23 63.93 -30.86
CA LYS A 983 24.44 63.06 -29.70
C LYS A 983 24.84 61.67 -30.18
N ILE A 984 25.87 61.12 -29.58
CA ILE A 984 26.35 59.76 -29.82
C ILE A 984 26.38 59.04 -28.48
N MET A 985 25.80 57.85 -28.43
CA MET A 985 25.75 57.03 -27.22
C MET A 985 26.38 55.68 -27.53
N ILE A 986 27.51 55.40 -26.89
CA ILE A 986 28.26 54.15 -27.05
C ILE A 986 27.92 53.27 -25.85
N SER A 987 27.47 52.05 -26.09
CA SER A 987 27.17 51.07 -25.03
C SER A 987 27.84 49.73 -25.32
N LYS A 988 28.46 49.10 -24.32
CA LYS A 988 28.77 47.66 -24.41
C LYS A 988 27.48 46.89 -24.27
N LEU A 989 27.28 45.92 -25.14
CA LEU A 989 26.15 45.01 -25.07
C LEU A 989 26.61 43.68 -24.49
N PRO A 990 25.81 43.04 -23.62
CA PRO A 990 26.11 41.72 -23.09
C PRO A 990 26.00 40.62 -24.16
N ALA A 991 25.20 40.85 -25.21
CA ALA A 991 24.98 39.95 -26.34
C ALA A 991 24.59 40.76 -27.59
N LEU A 992 24.46 40.11 -28.75
CA LEU A 992 23.97 40.77 -29.97
C LEU A 992 22.57 41.35 -29.77
N PRO A 993 22.28 42.55 -30.31
CA PRO A 993 20.92 43.09 -30.34
C PRO A 993 20.01 42.22 -31.19
N SER A 994 18.74 42.09 -30.80
CA SER A 994 17.71 41.38 -31.57
C SER A 994 17.46 41.93 -32.98
N THR A 995 17.96 43.14 -33.27
CA THR A 995 17.93 43.77 -34.60
C THR A 995 19.02 43.24 -35.55
N VAL A 996 19.88 42.35 -35.06
CA VAL A 996 20.94 41.69 -35.82
C VAL A 996 20.69 40.18 -35.81
N SER A 997 20.60 39.58 -37.00
CA SER A 997 20.09 38.21 -37.16
C SER A 997 21.14 37.11 -37.13
N TYR A 998 22.42 37.48 -37.25
CA TYR A 998 23.53 36.53 -37.34
C TYR A 998 24.73 37.06 -36.54
N ASP A 999 25.50 36.19 -35.91
CA ASP A 999 26.81 36.55 -35.34
C ASP A 999 27.91 36.43 -36.40
N ILE A 1000 29.15 36.76 -36.05
CA ILE A 1000 30.34 36.45 -36.86
C ILE A 1000 30.76 34.99 -36.63
N ASP A 1001 31.35 34.36 -37.64
CA ASP A 1001 31.87 32.98 -37.53
C ASP A 1001 33.14 32.90 -36.65
N GLY A 1002 33.75 34.05 -36.34
CA GLY A 1002 34.91 34.15 -35.44
C GLY A 1002 34.53 34.40 -33.98
N LYS A 1003 35.53 34.48 -33.11
CA LYS A 1003 35.30 34.79 -31.68
C LYS A 1003 35.05 36.28 -31.49
N ALA A 1004 33.92 36.64 -30.89
CA ALA A 1004 33.61 38.00 -30.49
C ALA A 1004 34.26 38.35 -29.13
N TYR A 1005 34.91 39.51 -29.06
CA TYR A 1005 35.42 40.10 -27.82
C TYR A 1005 34.35 40.97 -27.15
N HIS A 1006 33.83 41.98 -27.86
CA HIS A 1006 32.80 42.88 -27.37
C HIS A 1006 31.80 43.24 -28.47
N TYR A 1007 30.51 43.16 -28.13
CA TYR A 1007 29.40 43.74 -28.89
C TYR A 1007 29.22 45.20 -28.45
N ILE A 1008 29.14 46.12 -29.41
CA ILE A 1008 29.12 47.56 -29.14
C ILE A 1008 27.97 48.17 -29.93
N ASN A 1009 27.06 48.87 -29.25
CA ASN A 1009 26.06 49.69 -29.93
C ASN A 1009 26.51 51.15 -29.93
N ILE A 1010 26.46 51.79 -31.10
CA ILE A 1010 26.72 53.23 -31.22
C ILE A 1010 25.47 53.91 -31.79
N GLU A 1011 24.64 54.41 -30.89
CA GLU A 1011 23.42 55.14 -31.23
C GLU A 1011 23.73 56.59 -31.53
N ARG A 1012 22.89 57.20 -32.36
CA ARG A 1012 23.09 58.56 -32.87
C ARG A 1012 21.79 59.34 -32.92
N ILE A 1013 21.88 60.64 -32.68
CA ILE A 1013 20.79 61.60 -32.81
C ILE A 1013 21.32 62.80 -33.61
N ASN A 1014 20.53 63.26 -34.59
CA ASN A 1014 20.81 64.41 -35.48
C ASN A 1014 22.04 64.26 -36.39
N ILE A 1015 22.43 63.02 -36.71
CA ILE A 1015 23.43 62.70 -37.74
C ILE A 1015 23.05 61.35 -38.38
N THR A 1016 23.12 61.25 -39.70
CA THR A 1016 22.81 60.02 -40.45
C THR A 1016 24.03 59.51 -41.22
N ASP A 1017 24.02 58.25 -41.69
CA ASP A 1017 25.15 57.71 -42.47
C ASP A 1017 25.51 58.56 -43.71
N PRO A 1018 24.55 59.09 -44.51
CA PRO A 1018 24.86 59.99 -45.61
C PRO A 1018 25.54 61.31 -45.22
N ASP A 1019 25.40 61.75 -43.97
CA ASP A 1019 26.08 62.95 -43.47
C ASP A 1019 27.54 62.68 -43.09
N ILE A 1020 27.91 61.41 -42.91
CA ILE A 1020 29.23 60.97 -42.45
C ILE A 1020 30.12 60.70 -43.67
N ASN A 1021 31.28 61.35 -43.71
CA ASN A 1021 32.34 61.02 -44.65
C ASN A 1021 33.11 59.78 -44.16
N THR A 1022 33.58 59.80 -42.91
CA THR A 1022 34.27 58.67 -42.27
C THR A 1022 34.21 58.84 -40.75
N VAL A 1023 34.02 57.73 -40.04
CA VAL A 1023 34.24 57.60 -38.59
C VAL A 1023 35.46 56.73 -38.37
N ASN A 1024 36.48 57.29 -37.76
CA ASN A 1024 37.62 56.54 -37.29
C ASN A 1024 37.39 56.10 -35.83
N ILE A 1025 37.44 54.80 -35.57
CA ILE A 1025 37.18 54.20 -34.25
C ILE A 1025 38.46 53.57 -33.71
N GLU A 1026 38.87 53.99 -32.52
CA GLU A 1026 40.01 53.45 -31.79
C GLU A 1026 39.52 52.62 -30.60
N PHE A 1027 40.02 51.40 -30.44
CA PHE A 1027 39.59 50.46 -29.39
C PHE A 1027 40.75 49.61 -28.85
N ALA A 1028 40.58 49.07 -27.65
CA ALA A 1028 41.56 48.24 -26.97
C ALA A 1028 41.05 46.81 -26.74
N VAL A 1029 41.91 45.82 -26.95
CA VAL A 1029 41.66 44.40 -26.66
C VAL A 1029 42.63 43.93 -25.57
N ASN A 1030 42.10 43.26 -24.55
CA ASN A 1030 42.92 42.76 -23.44
C ASN A 1030 43.81 41.60 -23.93
N LYS A 1031 45.11 41.66 -23.61
CA LYS A 1031 46.09 40.64 -24.01
C LYS A 1031 45.83 39.28 -23.36
N THR A 1032 45.25 39.26 -22.16
CA THR A 1032 44.81 38.04 -21.49
C THR A 1032 43.71 37.37 -22.31
N TRP A 1033 42.69 38.11 -22.76
CA TRP A 1033 41.65 37.54 -23.63
C TRP A 1033 42.20 36.98 -24.95
N LEU A 1034 43.19 37.65 -25.56
CA LEU A 1034 43.87 37.14 -26.76
C LEU A 1034 44.59 35.82 -26.49
N THR A 1035 45.30 35.74 -25.35
CA THR A 1035 46.08 34.55 -24.95
C THR A 1035 45.14 33.39 -24.59
N ASP A 1036 44.12 33.65 -23.76
CA ASP A 1036 43.12 32.66 -23.32
C ASP A 1036 42.34 32.06 -24.49
N ASN A 1037 42.20 32.82 -25.58
CA ASN A 1037 41.50 32.38 -26.78
C ASN A 1037 42.41 31.92 -27.92
N ASN A 1038 43.73 31.93 -27.72
CA ASN A 1038 44.75 31.56 -28.71
C ASN A 1038 44.65 32.36 -30.02
N ILE A 1039 44.47 33.68 -29.92
CA ILE A 1039 44.27 34.61 -31.04
C ILE A 1039 45.54 35.45 -31.25
N ASP A 1040 46.09 35.43 -32.47
CA ASP A 1040 47.13 36.39 -32.85
C ASP A 1040 46.53 37.81 -32.92
N ALA A 1041 47.25 38.78 -32.37
CA ALA A 1041 46.91 40.20 -32.43
C ALA A 1041 46.68 40.70 -33.88
N SER A 1042 47.27 40.08 -34.90
CA SER A 1042 47.02 40.42 -36.30
C SER A 1042 45.62 40.05 -36.82
N ASN A 1043 44.90 39.15 -36.14
CA ASN A 1043 43.62 38.61 -36.60
C ASN A 1043 42.40 39.33 -36.02
N ILE A 1044 42.59 40.49 -35.40
CA ILE A 1044 41.53 41.32 -34.84
C ILE A 1044 40.92 42.20 -35.93
N THR A 1045 39.60 42.17 -36.04
CA THR A 1045 38.80 42.92 -37.00
C THR A 1045 37.63 43.61 -36.29
N LEU A 1046 37.21 44.77 -36.79
CA LEU A 1046 35.99 45.45 -36.36
C LEU A 1046 34.89 45.18 -37.38
N TYR A 1047 33.79 44.55 -36.98
CA TYR A 1047 32.64 44.31 -37.86
C TYR A 1047 31.59 45.38 -37.64
N ARG A 1048 30.96 45.86 -38.73
CA ARG A 1048 29.83 46.79 -38.71
C ARG A 1048 28.59 46.16 -39.30
N TRP A 1049 27.48 46.19 -38.56
CA TRP A 1049 26.19 45.77 -39.07
C TRP A 1049 25.60 46.84 -39.98
N ALA A 1050 25.42 46.54 -41.26
CA ALA A 1050 24.75 47.44 -42.20
C ALA A 1050 24.21 46.65 -43.40
N ASN A 1051 23.07 47.08 -43.95
CA ASN A 1051 22.41 46.40 -45.07
C ASN A 1051 22.12 44.91 -44.78
N ASN A 1052 21.69 44.61 -43.54
CA ASN A 1052 21.37 43.26 -43.05
C ASN A 1052 22.52 42.25 -43.17
N ARG A 1053 23.78 42.71 -43.10
CA ARG A 1053 24.97 41.85 -43.03
C ARG A 1053 26.08 42.48 -42.19
N TRP A 1054 26.99 41.64 -41.71
CA TRP A 1054 28.27 42.10 -41.16
C TRP A 1054 29.22 42.50 -42.28
N ASN A 1055 29.74 43.73 -42.21
CA ASN A 1055 30.81 44.21 -43.08
C ASN A 1055 32.06 44.30 -42.23
N ASP A 1056 33.12 43.62 -42.64
CA ASP A 1056 34.43 43.66 -42.00
C ASP A 1056 35.12 45.00 -42.27
N LEU A 1057 35.59 45.64 -41.21
CA LEU A 1057 36.40 46.85 -41.26
C LEU A 1057 37.79 46.46 -40.77
N SER A 1058 38.75 46.41 -41.70
CA SER A 1058 40.13 46.03 -41.38
C SER A 1058 40.68 46.92 -40.26
N ALA A 1059 41.06 46.30 -39.14
CA ALA A 1059 41.60 46.99 -37.99
C ALA A 1059 43.13 46.97 -38.05
N THR A 1060 43.76 48.14 -37.89
CA THR A 1060 45.22 48.29 -37.84
C THR A 1060 45.64 48.41 -36.38
N LYS A 1061 46.56 47.56 -35.91
CA LYS A 1061 47.18 47.70 -34.58
C LYS A 1061 48.04 48.97 -34.55
N ILE A 1062 47.74 49.90 -33.64
CA ILE A 1062 48.41 51.20 -33.56
C ILE A 1062 49.37 51.32 -32.36
N ALA A 1063 49.14 50.56 -31.30
CA ALA A 1063 49.99 50.54 -30.11
C ALA A 1063 49.73 49.28 -29.28
N GLU A 1064 50.56 49.04 -28.27
CA GLU A 1064 50.29 48.05 -27.23
C GLU A 1064 50.90 48.48 -25.89
N SER A 1065 50.27 48.06 -24.80
CA SER A 1065 50.77 48.16 -23.43
C SER A 1065 51.12 46.77 -22.88
N ALA A 1066 51.45 46.69 -21.58
CA ALA A 1066 51.61 45.43 -20.89
C ALA A 1066 50.32 44.59 -20.84
N THR A 1067 49.15 45.23 -20.84
CA THR A 1067 47.85 44.56 -20.60
C THR A 1067 46.89 44.62 -21.79
N GLU A 1068 47.05 45.56 -22.72
CA GLU A 1068 46.11 45.79 -23.83
C GLU A 1068 46.84 45.99 -25.16
N ALA A 1069 46.24 45.57 -26.27
CA ALA A 1069 46.62 45.94 -27.64
C ALA A 1069 45.59 46.93 -28.19
N PHE A 1070 46.05 48.02 -28.82
CA PHE A 1070 45.21 49.11 -29.32
C PHE A 1070 45.11 49.05 -30.84
N TYR A 1071 43.89 49.17 -31.37
CA TYR A 1071 43.57 49.08 -32.78
C TYR A 1071 42.77 50.29 -33.25
N LYS A 1072 42.82 50.52 -34.56
CA LYS A 1072 42.12 51.59 -35.26
C LYS A 1072 41.46 51.05 -36.53
N ALA A 1073 40.19 51.37 -36.76
CA ALA A 1073 39.45 50.99 -37.96
C ALA A 1073 38.61 52.18 -38.48
N ASP A 1074 38.49 52.28 -39.80
CA ASP A 1074 37.65 53.29 -40.46
C ASP A 1074 36.27 52.69 -40.81
N SER A 1075 35.23 53.43 -40.47
CA SER A 1075 33.84 53.05 -40.70
C SER A 1075 33.14 54.13 -41.52
N PRO A 1076 32.34 53.77 -42.55
CA PRO A 1076 31.55 54.74 -43.33
C PRO A 1076 30.35 55.28 -42.54
N GLY A 1077 30.11 54.80 -41.32
CA GLY A 1077 28.92 55.14 -40.56
C GLY A 1077 28.94 54.65 -39.12
N LEU A 1078 27.86 54.90 -38.39
CA LEU A 1078 27.65 54.38 -37.02
C LEU A 1078 26.55 53.30 -37.04
N SER A 1079 26.66 52.29 -36.19
CA SER A 1079 25.74 51.15 -36.11
C SER A 1079 26.05 50.31 -34.86
N VAL A 1080 25.58 49.06 -34.86
CA VAL A 1080 26.10 47.96 -34.04
C VAL A 1080 27.43 47.47 -34.62
N PHE A 1081 28.40 47.24 -33.74
CA PHE A 1081 29.73 46.76 -34.06
C PHE A 1081 30.13 45.54 -33.22
N ILE A 1082 31.03 44.72 -33.77
CA ILE A 1082 31.70 43.62 -33.05
C ILE A 1082 33.20 43.81 -33.16
N ILE A 1083 33.91 43.74 -32.06
CA ILE A 1083 35.36 43.52 -32.08
C ILE A 1083 35.56 42.00 -31.99
N GLY A 1084 36.19 41.36 -32.97
CA GLY A 1084 36.33 39.90 -33.01
C GLY A 1084 37.36 39.42 -34.04
N THR A 1085 37.37 38.12 -34.32
CA THR A 1085 38.35 37.51 -35.25
C THR A 1085 37.76 37.19 -36.63
N THR A 1086 38.60 37.20 -37.68
CA THR A 1086 38.23 36.71 -39.02
C THR A 1086 38.04 35.19 -39.03
N GLY A 1087 36.80 34.72 -39.28
CA GLY A 1087 36.50 33.29 -39.50
C GLY A 1087 36.97 32.81 -40.88
N GLY A 1088 37.63 31.66 -40.93
CA GLY A 1088 38.07 31.01 -42.18
C GLY A 1088 36.92 30.30 -42.90
N ALA A 1089 37.02 30.18 -44.24
CA ALA A 1089 36.01 29.61 -45.13
C ALA A 1089 35.61 28.15 -44.78
N PRO A 1090 34.36 27.71 -45.02
CA PRO A 1090 33.84 26.43 -44.53
C PRO A 1090 34.20 25.25 -45.45
N PRO A 1091 34.52 24.05 -44.90
CA PRO A 1091 34.39 22.79 -45.62
C PRO A 1091 33.03 22.10 -45.33
N GLU A 1092 32.61 21.37 -46.35
CA GLU A 1092 31.37 20.63 -46.67
C GLU A 1092 31.03 19.45 -45.72
N PRO A 1093 29.76 18.97 -45.63
CA PRO A 1093 29.34 17.96 -44.65
C PRO A 1093 29.50 16.50 -45.14
N GLU A 1094 29.91 15.59 -44.25
CA GLU A 1094 29.93 14.13 -44.47
C GLU A 1094 29.05 13.38 -43.44
N GLN A 1095 28.05 12.67 -44.01
CA GLN A 1095 27.36 11.39 -43.68
C GLN A 1095 27.18 10.85 -42.24
N GLU A 1096 25.91 10.51 -41.95
CA GLU A 1096 25.39 9.78 -40.77
C GLU A 1096 25.07 8.32 -41.17
N GLU A 1097 25.38 7.34 -40.31
CA GLU A 1097 25.12 5.90 -40.55
C GLU A 1097 23.63 5.54 -40.40
N GLU A 1098 23.11 4.75 -41.34
CA GLU A 1098 21.73 4.23 -41.37
C GLU A 1098 21.46 3.27 -40.20
N GLY A 1099 20.49 3.63 -39.35
CA GLY A 1099 19.79 2.69 -38.47
C GLY A 1099 18.64 1.99 -39.19
N CYS A 1100 18.41 0.71 -38.87
CA CYS A 1100 17.31 -0.10 -39.41
C CYS A 1100 15.94 0.52 -39.06
N GLU A 1101 15.16 0.93 -40.06
CA GLU A 1101 13.81 1.47 -39.86
C GLU A 1101 12.80 0.31 -39.72
N GLU A 1102 12.15 0.20 -38.56
CA GLU A 1102 11.18 -0.88 -38.26
C GLU A 1102 9.98 -0.85 -39.23
N SER A 1103 9.68 -1.98 -39.88
CA SER A 1103 8.57 -2.09 -40.84
C SER A 1103 7.55 -3.13 -40.39
N TRP A 1104 6.58 -2.67 -39.59
CA TRP A 1104 5.62 -3.54 -38.92
C TRP A 1104 4.48 -3.99 -39.84
N SER A 1105 4.35 -5.31 -39.98
CA SER A 1105 3.19 -5.97 -40.57
C SER A 1105 2.34 -6.62 -39.47
N CYS A 1106 1.11 -6.13 -39.30
CA CYS A 1106 0.18 -6.62 -38.29
C CYS A 1106 -0.95 -7.45 -38.89
N ALA A 1107 -1.35 -8.51 -38.19
CA ALA A 1107 -2.57 -9.25 -38.50
C ALA A 1107 -3.83 -8.41 -38.20
N GLU A 1108 -4.96 -8.83 -38.75
CA GLU A 1108 -6.27 -8.27 -38.41
C GLU A 1108 -6.55 -8.43 -36.91
N TRP A 1109 -7.32 -7.49 -36.35
CA TRP A 1109 -7.77 -7.55 -34.96
C TRP A 1109 -8.64 -8.80 -34.72
N SER A 1110 -8.44 -9.48 -33.59
CA SER A 1110 -9.26 -10.61 -33.18
C SER A 1110 -10.73 -10.20 -33.01
N GLU A 1111 -11.63 -11.18 -32.93
CA GLU A 1111 -13.00 -10.88 -32.49
C GLU A 1111 -12.99 -10.25 -31.09
N CYS A 1112 -13.94 -9.34 -30.87
CA CYS A 1112 -14.10 -8.61 -29.63
C CYS A 1112 -14.53 -9.58 -28.52
N ALA A 1113 -13.63 -9.93 -27.62
CA ALA A 1113 -13.88 -10.82 -26.49
C ALA A 1113 -13.54 -10.10 -25.19
N ASN A 1114 -14.49 -10.02 -24.25
CA ASN A 1114 -14.36 -9.26 -23.00
C ASN A 1114 -13.98 -7.77 -23.23
N GLU A 1115 -14.61 -7.11 -24.21
CA GLU A 1115 -14.36 -5.69 -24.59
C GLU A 1115 -12.95 -5.37 -25.09
N ILE A 1116 -12.15 -6.41 -25.41
CA ILE A 1116 -10.77 -6.26 -25.90
C ILE A 1116 -10.60 -7.07 -27.19
N GLN A 1117 -9.96 -6.45 -28.20
CA GLN A 1117 -9.42 -7.14 -29.37
C GLN A 1117 -7.90 -7.17 -29.28
N VAL A 1118 -7.30 -8.27 -29.73
CA VAL A 1118 -5.85 -8.45 -29.77
C VAL A 1118 -5.39 -8.78 -31.18
N ARG A 1119 -4.17 -8.37 -31.56
CA ARG A 1119 -3.54 -8.74 -32.83
C ARG A 1119 -2.06 -9.01 -32.65
N THR A 1120 -1.47 -9.72 -33.60
CA THR A 1120 -0.03 -9.97 -33.66
C THR A 1120 0.62 -9.06 -34.69
N CYS A 1121 1.77 -8.48 -34.36
CA CYS A 1121 2.57 -7.64 -35.26
C CYS A 1121 3.99 -8.20 -35.34
N THR A 1122 4.52 -8.28 -36.56
CA THR A 1122 5.86 -8.78 -36.87
C THR A 1122 6.63 -7.69 -37.60
N ASP A 1123 7.84 -7.40 -37.14
CA ASP A 1123 8.73 -6.48 -37.85
C ASP A 1123 9.34 -7.21 -39.05
N SER A 1124 9.07 -6.71 -40.24
CA SER A 1124 9.52 -7.33 -41.49
C SER A 1124 11.02 -7.12 -41.71
N ASN A 1125 11.63 -6.13 -41.04
CA ASN A 1125 13.03 -5.79 -41.17
C ASN A 1125 13.90 -6.39 -40.04
N ASN A 1126 13.30 -7.09 -39.06
CA ASN A 1126 13.98 -7.71 -37.93
C ASN A 1126 14.99 -6.77 -37.22
N CYS A 1127 14.65 -5.48 -37.09
CA CYS A 1127 15.54 -4.45 -36.56
C CYS A 1127 15.85 -4.64 -35.06
N GLY A 1128 15.11 -5.50 -34.35
CA GLY A 1128 15.36 -5.85 -32.94
C GLY A 1128 14.90 -4.78 -31.94
N THR A 1129 14.36 -3.67 -32.43
CA THR A 1129 13.81 -2.55 -31.68
C THR A 1129 12.27 -2.60 -31.67
N THR A 1130 11.62 -1.93 -30.72
CA THR A 1130 10.13 -1.89 -30.61
C THR A 1130 9.57 -0.46 -30.60
N VAL A 1131 10.35 0.51 -31.09
CA VAL A 1131 10.10 1.95 -30.95
C VAL A 1131 8.89 2.40 -31.77
N ASN A 1132 8.70 1.84 -32.97
CA ASN A 1132 7.58 2.13 -33.86
C ASN A 1132 6.54 1.00 -33.89
N LYS A 1133 6.56 0.08 -32.92
CA LYS A 1133 5.66 -1.08 -32.87
C LYS A 1133 4.19 -0.67 -32.70
N PRO A 1134 3.29 -1.02 -33.65
CA PRO A 1134 1.87 -0.72 -33.51
C PRO A 1134 1.22 -1.45 -32.34
N ALA A 1135 0.18 -0.85 -31.74
CA ALA A 1135 -0.56 -1.44 -30.63
C ALA A 1135 -1.10 -2.84 -30.95
N ILE A 1136 -0.99 -3.75 -29.97
CA ILE A 1136 -1.40 -5.16 -30.05
C ILE A 1136 -2.67 -5.49 -29.24
N SER A 1137 -3.21 -4.53 -28.48
CA SER A 1137 -4.53 -4.62 -27.84
C SER A 1137 -5.29 -3.31 -27.99
N GLN A 1138 -6.59 -3.37 -28.25
CA GLN A 1138 -7.48 -2.20 -28.25
C GLN A 1138 -8.83 -2.53 -27.61
N SER A 1139 -9.48 -1.53 -27.02
CA SER A 1139 -10.84 -1.67 -26.51
C SER A 1139 -11.84 -1.66 -27.67
N CYS A 1140 -12.87 -2.51 -27.57
CA CYS A 1140 -13.94 -2.62 -28.55
C CYS A 1140 -15.28 -2.58 -27.84
N ALA A 1141 -16.21 -1.80 -28.38
CA ALA A 1141 -17.59 -1.76 -27.94
C ALA A 1141 -18.45 -2.67 -28.84
N LEU A 1142 -19.26 -3.54 -28.26
CA LEU A 1142 -20.25 -4.32 -29.00
C LEU A 1142 -21.37 -3.37 -29.49
N GLY A 1143 -21.23 -2.91 -30.75
CA GLY A 1143 -22.16 -1.95 -31.37
C GLY A 1143 -22.98 -2.56 -32.50
N GLU A 1144 -24.31 -2.48 -32.37
CA GLU A 1144 -25.32 -2.84 -33.39
C GLU A 1144 -25.43 -1.77 -34.50
N ALA A 1145 -25.45 -2.18 -35.77
CA ALA A 1145 -26.49 -1.79 -36.77
C ALA A 1145 -26.26 -2.35 -38.20
N ALA A 1146 -27.30 -3.02 -38.71
CA ALA A 1146 -27.86 -3.05 -40.08
C ALA A 1146 -26.96 -3.00 -41.34
N VAL A 1147 -26.95 -4.08 -42.15
CA VAL A 1147 -27.12 -4.02 -43.63
C VAL A 1147 -27.84 -5.28 -44.16
N THR A 1148 -28.66 -5.00 -45.17
CA THR A 1148 -29.55 -5.78 -46.04
C THR A 1148 -29.00 -7.04 -46.73
N GLY A 1149 -29.83 -8.09 -46.72
CA GLY A 1149 -30.19 -8.95 -47.87
C GLY A 1149 -29.11 -9.71 -48.64
N THR A 1150 -28.94 -11.00 -48.36
CA THR A 1150 -29.34 -12.12 -49.26
C THR A 1150 -29.09 -13.50 -48.61
N THR A 1151 -30.06 -14.40 -48.85
CA THR A 1151 -30.18 -15.86 -48.60
C THR A 1151 -28.90 -16.63 -48.26
N VAL A 1152 -28.84 -17.58 -47.31
CA VAL A 1152 -29.47 -18.93 -47.31
C VAL A 1152 -29.63 -19.49 -45.88
N THR A 1153 -30.49 -20.49 -45.73
CA THR A 1153 -31.25 -21.03 -44.60
C THR A 1153 -30.54 -21.81 -43.46
N SER A 1154 -31.19 -21.75 -42.29
CA SER A 1154 -31.36 -22.75 -41.21
C SER A 1154 -30.41 -22.74 -39.99
N ILE A 1155 -30.96 -22.31 -38.83
CA ILE A 1155 -30.76 -22.71 -37.41
C ILE A 1155 -31.15 -21.47 -36.55
N LEU A 1156 -32.43 -21.30 -36.17
CA LEU A 1156 -32.89 -20.12 -35.41
C LEU A 1156 -34.02 -20.36 -34.40
N ILE A 1157 -34.19 -21.57 -33.87
CA ILE A 1157 -35.32 -21.86 -32.95
C ILE A 1157 -34.93 -22.23 -31.49
N PRO A 1158 -33.74 -22.75 -31.14
CA PRO A 1158 -33.45 -23.06 -29.73
C PRO A 1158 -33.03 -21.84 -28.89
N VAL A 1159 -32.41 -20.82 -29.51
CA VAL A 1159 -31.82 -19.68 -28.80
C VAL A 1159 -32.85 -18.61 -28.42
N ILE A 1160 -33.91 -18.44 -29.23
CA ILE A 1160 -34.99 -17.47 -28.98
C ILE A 1160 -35.86 -17.86 -27.77
N VAL A 1161 -36.03 -19.16 -27.52
CA VAL A 1161 -36.82 -19.66 -26.37
C VAL A 1161 -36.07 -19.47 -25.05
N ILE A 1162 -34.76 -19.67 -25.03
CA ILE A 1162 -33.91 -19.48 -23.84
C ILE A 1162 -33.87 -18.00 -23.43
N ILE A 1163 -33.73 -17.10 -24.40
CA ILE A 1163 -33.71 -15.65 -24.16
C ILE A 1163 -35.08 -15.15 -23.67
N ALA A 1164 -36.19 -15.67 -24.21
CA ALA A 1164 -37.54 -15.31 -23.75
C ALA A 1164 -37.81 -15.75 -22.29
N VAL A 1165 -37.33 -16.93 -21.87
CA VAL A 1165 -37.48 -17.43 -20.49
C VAL A 1165 -36.65 -16.60 -19.51
N ILE A 1166 -35.41 -16.24 -19.87
CA ILE A 1166 -34.54 -15.38 -19.04
C ILE A 1166 -35.15 -13.97 -18.90
N ILE A 1167 -35.71 -13.40 -19.98
CA ILE A 1167 -36.39 -12.10 -19.94
C ILE A 1167 -37.64 -12.16 -19.06
N ILE A 1168 -38.42 -13.25 -19.08
CA ILE A 1168 -39.59 -13.42 -18.20
C ILE A 1168 -39.18 -13.57 -16.73
N CYS A 1169 -38.12 -14.32 -16.43
CA CYS A 1169 -37.57 -14.45 -15.07
C CYS A 1169 -37.04 -13.11 -14.52
N VAL A 1170 -36.36 -12.32 -15.36
CA VAL A 1170 -35.87 -10.99 -15.01
C VAL A 1170 -37.01 -9.99 -14.86
N LEU A 1171 -38.08 -10.06 -15.68
CA LEU A 1171 -39.27 -9.21 -15.54
C LEU A 1171 -40.08 -9.54 -14.27
N ILE A 1172 -40.15 -10.81 -13.85
CA ILE A 1172 -40.78 -11.23 -12.59
C ILE A 1172 -39.94 -10.78 -11.38
N PHE A 1173 -38.61 -10.84 -11.49
CA PHE A 1173 -37.69 -10.37 -10.45
C PHE A 1173 -37.73 -8.84 -10.30
N LEU A 1174 -37.75 -8.11 -11.43
CA LEU A 1174 -37.87 -6.64 -11.45
C LEU A 1174 -39.25 -6.16 -10.97
N GLN A 1175 -40.33 -6.94 -11.18
CA GLN A 1175 -41.66 -6.64 -10.62
C GLN A 1175 -41.73 -6.78 -9.10
N ARG A 1176 -40.91 -7.64 -8.46
CA ARG A 1176 -40.83 -7.74 -6.98
C ARG A 1176 -40.04 -6.61 -6.34
N THR A 1177 -39.02 -6.05 -6.99
CA THR A 1177 -38.25 -4.91 -6.45
C THR A 1177 -38.96 -3.55 -6.58
N THR A 1178 -39.95 -3.43 -7.47
CA THR A 1178 -40.80 -2.21 -7.58
C THR A 1178 -42.04 -2.22 -6.69
N ILE A 1179 -42.37 -3.31 -6.00
CA ILE A 1179 -43.49 -3.35 -5.03
C ILE A 1179 -43.01 -3.08 -3.59
N THR A 1180 -41.75 -3.35 -3.25
CA THR A 1180 -41.17 -2.97 -1.94
C THR A 1180 -40.75 -1.49 -1.88
N SER A 1181 -40.45 -0.87 -3.01
CA SER A 1181 -40.20 0.59 -3.10
C SER A 1181 -41.48 1.43 -3.33
N PHE A 1182 -42.61 0.77 -3.64
CA PHE A 1182 -43.94 1.41 -3.71
C PHE A 1182 -44.70 1.35 -2.36
N LEU A 1183 -44.43 0.36 -1.49
CA LEU A 1183 -44.97 0.32 -0.12
C LEU A 1183 -44.23 1.21 0.90
N GLN A 1184 -43.01 1.70 0.59
CA GLN A 1184 -42.35 2.77 1.35
C GLN A 1184 -42.77 4.20 0.91
N ARG A 1185 -43.50 4.35 -0.21
CA ARG A 1185 -44.04 5.64 -0.67
C ARG A 1185 -45.51 5.88 -0.28
N LEU A 1186 -46.16 4.93 0.40
CA LEU A 1186 -47.54 5.07 0.93
C LEU A 1186 -47.65 5.41 2.43
N THR A 1187 -46.55 5.52 3.19
CA THR A 1187 -46.54 6.17 4.53
C THR A 1187 -45.99 7.61 4.53
N LYS A 1188 -45.55 8.14 3.37
CA LYS A 1188 -45.05 9.53 3.26
C LYS A 1188 -45.90 10.46 2.38
N ARG A 1189 -47.17 10.10 2.15
CA ARG A 1189 -48.17 10.96 1.48
C ARG A 1189 -49.47 11.15 2.29
N SER A 1190 -49.38 11.19 3.62
CA SER A 1190 -50.40 11.80 4.50
C SER A 1190 -49.96 13.12 5.15
N ARG A 1191 -48.80 13.68 4.81
CA ARG A 1191 -48.37 15.01 5.30
C ARG A 1191 -47.70 15.86 4.22
N LYS A 1192 -48.35 16.01 3.07
CA LYS A 1192 -48.09 17.13 2.14
C LYS A 1192 -49.36 17.58 1.38
N LYS A 1193 -50.51 17.35 2.03
CA LYS A 1193 -51.81 17.91 1.67
C LYS A 1193 -52.38 18.62 2.91
N SER A 1194 -51.58 19.49 3.51
CA SER A 1194 -52.02 20.47 4.49
C SER A 1194 -50.97 21.57 4.68
N THR A 1195 -50.62 22.23 3.58
CA THR A 1195 -50.04 23.58 3.60
C THR A 1195 -50.67 24.38 2.47
N LYS A 1196 -52.00 24.49 2.54
CA LYS A 1196 -52.78 25.56 1.90
C LYS A 1196 -54.16 25.73 2.54
N ILE A 1197 -54.25 25.58 3.87
CA ILE A 1197 -55.32 26.11 4.71
C ILE A 1197 -54.62 26.55 6.01
N LEU A 1198 -54.78 27.82 6.39
CA LEU A 1198 -54.17 28.52 7.52
C LEU A 1198 -52.69 28.96 7.38
N SER A 1199 -52.48 29.95 6.51
CA SER A 1199 -51.80 31.18 6.94
C SER A 1199 -52.60 31.82 8.08
N GLU A 1200 -51.92 32.45 9.05
CA GLU A 1200 -52.42 32.94 10.37
C GLU A 1200 -52.39 31.81 11.41
N ILE A 1201 -51.46 31.75 12.38
CA ILE A 1201 -51.17 32.74 13.43
C ILE A 1201 -49.77 32.46 14.03
N LYS A 1202 -48.89 33.48 13.95
CA LYS A 1202 -47.89 33.98 14.94
C LYS A 1202 -47.00 33.03 15.78
N GLU A 1203 -45.68 33.26 15.67
CA GLU A 1203 -44.63 33.22 16.72
C GLU A 1203 -45.03 33.85 18.08
N PRO A 1204 -44.22 33.86 19.18
CA PRO A 1204 -42.85 33.35 19.45
C PRO A 1204 -42.70 32.63 20.83
N PHE A 1205 -41.45 32.32 21.27
CA PHE A 1205 -40.86 32.28 22.64
C PHE A 1205 -39.86 31.10 22.79
N LYS A 1206 -38.54 31.37 22.81
CA LYS A 1206 -37.66 31.54 24.02
C LYS A 1206 -37.36 30.22 24.74
N LEU A 1207 -36.10 29.75 24.72
CA LEU A 1207 -35.05 29.95 25.74
C LEU A 1207 -35.16 29.00 26.96
N ILE A 1208 -34.00 28.47 27.38
CA ILE A 1208 -33.68 27.90 28.72
C ILE A 1208 -34.22 26.46 28.91
N ALA A 1209 -33.54 25.46 29.49
CA ALA A 1209 -32.42 25.33 30.44
C ALA A 1209 -31.73 23.95 30.18
N GLU A 1210 -30.45 23.73 30.48
CA GLU A 1210 -29.95 23.23 31.80
C GLU A 1210 -30.81 22.06 32.34
N GLU A 1211 -30.31 20.98 32.90
CA GLU A 1211 -29.06 20.59 33.53
C GLU A 1211 -29.25 19.10 33.84
N LYS A 1212 -28.15 18.38 34.10
CA LYS A 1212 -28.00 17.32 35.13
C LYS A 1212 -29.21 16.40 35.43
N LYS A 1213 -29.02 15.08 35.51
CA LYS A 1213 -28.27 14.48 36.63
C LYS A 1213 -28.08 12.98 36.40
N GLU A 1214 -26.97 12.53 36.96
CA GLU A 1214 -26.63 11.15 37.35
C GLU A 1214 -27.84 10.34 37.85
N ASP A 1215 -27.94 9.09 37.38
CA ASP A 1215 -27.72 7.87 38.18
C ASP A 1215 -27.26 6.72 37.27
#